data_AF-A0A7T0C570-F1
#
_entry.id   AF-A0A7T0C570-F1
#
_cell.length_a   1.000
_cell.length_b   1.000
_cell.length_c   1.000
_cell.angle_alpha   90.00
_cell.angle_beta   90.00
_cell.angle_gamma   90.00
#
_symmetry.space_group_name_H-M   'P 1'
#
loop_
_entity.id
_entity.type
_entity.pdbx_description
1 polymer ?
#
loop_
_entity_poly.entity_id
_entity_poly.type
_entity_poly.pdbx_seq_one_letter_code
_entity_poly.pdbx_strand_id
1 'polypeptide(L)'
;MVSVGTEIAPLRKDPGDAEESTSIERAKSTLSLGGRYLKKAILDPEKAARRVKAIAQKQFAKLMPQRPAPKKEDIKASAIEWSRCDAKTFETKNGTLDLLTDASEWAYQASSQAISITEGYIPIVQVEGTVSEGAISIGLLNERKDAWLGNRSYENETFSDQIIFDPKDSKQVTLILSNGGSKKEISVALSKAEIVLTPKPQDGLPLSEMEDFGWNVGYSASGEVIALGQGVTDLKIGQRVACGGAGKANHADYVCVPRNLVAPVPRDCSLKEAASTTIGTIALQGVRRAEPQLGEKVCLIGLGLLGQITQQLLQANGCQVIGLDLDPSRVERARKHGLQAGASDPLAFEVLVRDLTQGFGADRTIITAATKSSSVVNLAMNVTRRKGKVVVVGDVGLDIERPIFYKKEIDLLMSTSYGPGRYDASYELEGHDYPYAYVRWTLNRNMEAYMDAIASKKLDIASLIDLEIGIDEAPEAYKALASDGEALPLGVLLSYPDDLRDLPEAPEAKSITLRGHRICPDGPARYALVGAGAFGTCMLVPQMKKRKDLFFLRGVVSRNATQGGNFVRTHQVEVFSSDMSELLKDPDFDLMVISTRHQEHASQTVDCLKAGKHVFVEKPLALNWAELDQISQTYNELESPPLLMVGFNRRFSPAMQNLHKTLANRRTPLVVNYRLNGGYIPLDHWVQGPQGGGRNIGEACHMYDVFRFLAGSAVQSINASSIDPGALPYLKSDNFCATMTYEDGSVGNLTYIALGPKKGLPKERIEVFCDGEAYIIDDFKSLTRASDGVILWQSDEADKGHYEELTRLGIAIQQGSPAPIAFEEIIETTAVSLHIEDMLIRS
;
A
#
# COMPACT_ATOMS: atom_id res chain seq x y z
N MET A 1 0.43 -21.02 11.16
CA MET A 1 1.88 -21.30 10.97
C MET A 1 2.60 -19.99 10.74
N VAL A 2 3.68 -19.72 11.47
CA VAL A 2 4.51 -18.52 11.30
C VAL A 2 5.67 -18.84 10.34
N SER A 3 5.77 -18.07 9.25
CA SER A 3 6.95 -18.14 8.37
C SER A 3 8.03 -17.21 8.88
N VAL A 4 9.01 -17.76 9.61
CA VAL A 4 10.10 -17.00 10.22
C VAL A 4 10.94 -16.23 9.19
N GLY A 5 10.99 -16.69 7.93
CA GLY A 5 11.72 -16.01 6.85
C GLY A 5 10.96 -14.86 6.17
N THR A 6 9.64 -14.79 6.28
CA THR A 6 8.81 -13.82 5.54
C THR A 6 8.02 -12.91 6.47
N GLU A 7 7.42 -13.48 7.51
CA GLU A 7 6.54 -12.77 8.44
C GLU A 7 7.35 -11.99 9.49
N ILE A 8 8.50 -12.51 9.92
CA ILE A 8 9.37 -11.88 10.91
C ILE A 8 10.41 -10.96 10.27
N ALA A 9 10.65 -11.06 8.95
CA ALA A 9 11.68 -10.30 8.27
C ALA A 9 11.60 -8.78 8.50
N PRO A 10 10.41 -8.14 8.52
CA PRO A 10 10.31 -6.71 8.82
C PRO A 10 10.57 -6.33 10.28
N LEU A 11 10.52 -7.28 11.21
CA LEU A 11 10.78 -7.07 12.64
C LEU A 11 12.26 -7.23 13.02
N ARG A 12 13.09 -7.75 12.10
CA ARG A 12 14.54 -7.88 12.33
C ARG A 12 15.27 -6.61 11.96
N LYS A 13 16.37 -6.34 12.69
CA LYS A 13 17.35 -5.35 12.25
C LYS A 13 18.02 -5.85 10.97
N ASP A 14 18.22 -4.94 10.02
CA ASP A 14 18.84 -5.27 8.73
C ASP A 14 20.23 -5.91 9.00
N PRO A 15 20.55 -7.11 8.48
CA PRO A 15 21.83 -7.79 8.73
C PRO A 15 23.07 -7.06 8.18
N GLY A 16 22.89 -5.85 7.60
CA GLY A 16 23.96 -5.02 7.08
C GLY A 16 24.94 -4.47 8.12
N ASP A 17 24.72 -4.71 9.41
CA ASP A 17 25.64 -4.34 10.49
C ASP A 17 26.37 -5.55 11.14
N ALA A 18 26.16 -6.79 10.66
CA ALA A 18 26.87 -7.97 11.15
C ALA A 18 28.03 -8.36 10.20
N GLU A 19 29.25 -8.23 10.71
CA GLU A 19 30.50 -8.72 10.11
C GLU A 19 30.40 -10.22 9.77
N GLU A 20 30.39 -10.61 8.48
CA GLU A 20 30.97 -11.90 8.00
C GLU A 20 30.86 -12.07 6.47
N SER A 21 31.72 -11.36 5.72
CA SER A 21 32.19 -11.86 4.41
C SER A 21 33.49 -12.65 4.66
N THR A 22 33.50 -13.93 4.32
CA THR A 22 34.53 -14.90 4.69
C THR A 22 35.95 -14.47 4.29
N SER A 23 36.90 -14.86 5.14
CA SER A 23 38.34 -14.52 5.12
C SER A 23 39.08 -14.90 3.82
N ILE A 24 38.49 -15.69 2.93
CA ILE A 24 39.05 -16.05 1.62
C ILE A 24 38.81 -14.93 0.59
N GLU A 25 37.68 -14.24 0.64
CA GLU A 25 37.44 -13.02 -0.17
C GLU A 25 38.32 -11.86 0.31
N ARG A 26 38.52 -11.75 1.63
CA ARG A 26 39.56 -10.88 2.20
C ARG A 26 40.95 -11.32 1.81
N ALA A 27 41.31 -12.61 1.71
CA ALA A 27 42.67 -13.00 1.32
C ALA A 27 43.00 -12.62 -0.13
N LYS A 28 42.05 -12.75 -1.07
CA LYS A 28 42.22 -12.27 -2.45
C LYS A 28 42.31 -10.74 -2.53
N SER A 29 41.52 -10.01 -1.74
CA SER A 29 41.62 -8.54 -1.71
C SER A 29 42.86 -8.04 -0.95
N THR A 30 43.25 -8.71 0.13
CA THR A 30 44.35 -8.35 1.05
C THR A 30 45.72 -8.74 0.51
N LEU A 31 45.88 -9.80 -0.28
CA LEU A 31 47.14 -10.05 -1.00
C LEU A 31 47.40 -8.99 -2.09
N SER A 32 46.33 -8.47 -2.71
CA SER A 32 46.44 -7.34 -3.65
C SER A 32 46.69 -5.99 -2.93
N LEU A 33 46.17 -5.83 -1.71
CA LEU A 33 46.33 -4.64 -0.87
C LEU A 33 47.68 -4.62 -0.15
N GLY A 34 48.15 -5.74 0.40
CA GLY A 34 49.41 -5.87 1.13
C GLY A 34 50.62 -5.54 0.27
N GLY A 35 50.62 -5.98 -0.99
CA GLY A 35 51.61 -5.57 -1.99
C GLY A 35 51.57 -4.07 -2.32
N ARG A 36 50.40 -3.42 -2.22
CA ARG A 36 50.23 -1.96 -2.40
C ARG A 36 50.59 -1.16 -1.15
N TYR A 37 50.35 -1.68 0.06
CA TYR A 37 50.61 -0.99 1.32
C TYR A 37 52.06 -1.10 1.77
N LEU A 38 52.74 -2.24 1.57
CA LEU A 38 54.17 -2.36 1.85
C LEU A 38 55.01 -1.44 0.95
N LYS A 39 54.61 -1.29 -0.32
CA LYS A 39 55.20 -0.31 -1.26
C LYS A 39 54.96 1.15 -0.83
N LYS A 40 53.83 1.47 -0.20
CA LYS A 40 53.49 2.84 0.25
C LYS A 40 54.04 3.19 1.64
N ALA A 41 54.20 2.22 2.54
CA ALA A 41 54.76 2.44 3.87
C ALA A 41 56.28 2.73 3.84
N ILE A 42 56.99 2.19 2.84
CA ILE A 42 58.41 2.53 2.57
C ILE A 42 58.55 3.97 2.03
N LEU A 43 57.50 4.52 1.42
CA LEU A 43 57.53 5.84 0.80
C LEU A 43 57.15 7.01 1.73
N ASP A 44 56.41 6.78 2.83
CA ASP A 44 56.02 7.84 3.77
C ASP A 44 55.62 7.32 5.18
N PRO A 45 56.58 7.21 6.12
CA PRO A 45 56.36 6.67 7.48
C PRO A 45 55.52 7.57 8.39
N GLU A 46 55.53 8.89 8.19
CA GLU A 46 54.81 9.83 9.06
C GLU A 46 53.29 9.69 8.93
N LYS A 47 52.83 9.38 7.72
CA LYS A 47 51.40 9.18 7.45
C LYS A 47 50.85 7.92 8.14
N ALA A 48 51.70 6.91 8.35
CA ALA A 48 51.34 5.71 9.08
C ALA A 48 51.21 5.99 10.60
N ALA A 49 52.14 6.76 11.18
CA ALA A 49 52.12 7.13 12.60
C ALA A 49 50.90 8.00 12.98
N ARG A 50 50.49 8.94 12.12
CA ARG A 50 49.29 9.78 12.35
C ARG A 50 47.99 8.97 12.40
N ARG A 51 47.93 7.86 11.65
CA ARG A 51 46.74 7.00 11.59
C ARG A 51 46.53 6.18 12.86
N VAL A 52 47.62 5.71 13.48
CA VAL A 52 47.56 4.98 14.76
C VAL A 52 47.10 5.91 15.89
N LYS A 53 47.55 7.18 15.89
CA LYS A 53 47.15 8.19 16.88
C LYS A 53 45.64 8.53 16.82
N ALA A 54 45.06 8.57 15.63
CA ALA A 54 43.64 8.88 15.43
C ALA A 54 42.71 7.78 15.95
N ILE A 55 43.14 6.51 15.91
CA ILE A 55 42.36 5.37 16.41
C ILE A 55 42.27 5.41 17.95
N ALA A 56 43.36 5.77 18.64
CA ALA A 56 43.40 5.88 20.09
C ALA A 56 42.50 7.00 20.65
N GLN A 57 42.41 8.15 19.95
CA GLN A 57 41.57 9.27 20.37
C GLN A 57 40.06 8.98 20.26
N LYS A 58 39.65 8.14 19.30
CA LYS A 58 38.24 7.77 19.07
C LYS A 58 37.67 6.88 20.17
N GLN A 59 38.51 6.07 20.82
CA GLN A 59 38.12 5.18 21.93
C GLN A 59 37.83 5.98 23.22
N PHE A 60 38.54 7.09 23.46
CA PHE A 60 38.42 7.88 24.69
C PHE A 60 37.14 8.74 24.75
N ALA A 61 36.60 9.14 23.60
CA ALA A 61 35.44 10.04 23.53
C ALA A 61 34.08 9.35 23.82
N LYS A 62 34.03 8.01 23.87
CA LYS A 62 32.81 7.24 24.15
C LYS A 62 32.43 7.16 25.64
N LEU A 63 33.21 7.75 26.54
CA LEU A 63 33.08 7.57 28.01
C LEU A 63 32.43 8.74 28.77
N MET A 64 31.81 9.73 28.12
CA MET A 64 31.24 10.92 28.80
C MET A 64 29.72 11.11 28.52
N PRO A 65 28.90 11.47 29.53
CA PRO A 65 27.44 11.62 29.37
C PRO A 65 27.00 13.04 28.94
N GLN A 66 25.88 13.12 28.22
CA GLN A 66 25.36 14.30 27.50
C GLN A 66 24.25 15.08 28.23
N ARG A 67 24.09 16.37 27.88
CA ARG A 67 23.15 17.39 28.41
C ARG A 67 22.03 17.74 27.39
N PRO A 68 20.94 18.44 27.79
CA PRO A 68 19.72 18.59 26.99
C PRO A 68 19.81 19.65 25.86
N ALA A 69 18.85 19.55 24.93
CA ALA A 69 18.89 20.00 23.54
C ALA A 69 18.79 21.52 23.25
N PRO A 70 19.35 22.01 22.12
CA PRO A 70 19.13 23.35 21.56
C PRO A 70 18.06 23.41 20.43
N LYS A 71 17.79 24.64 19.95
CA LYS A 71 16.70 25.08 19.04
C LYS A 71 16.89 24.72 17.55
N LYS A 72 15.75 24.71 16.82
CA LYS A 72 15.60 24.59 15.36
C LYS A 72 16.41 25.63 14.57
N GLU A 73 17.12 25.17 13.54
CA GLU A 73 17.70 25.98 12.46
C GLU A 73 17.06 25.55 11.13
N ASP A 74 16.55 26.50 10.34
CA ASP A 74 16.01 26.29 8.99
C ASP A 74 17.02 26.82 7.94
N ILE A 75 17.43 26.00 6.98
CA ILE A 75 18.34 26.38 5.88
C ILE A 75 17.58 26.34 4.55
N LYS A 76 17.44 27.49 3.88
CA LYS A 76 16.75 27.64 2.59
C LYS A 76 17.59 27.12 1.41
N ALA A 77 16.94 26.56 0.38
CA ALA A 77 17.59 26.03 -0.83
C ALA A 77 18.54 27.03 -1.53
N SER A 78 18.20 28.32 -1.53
CA SER A 78 19.02 29.40 -2.12
C SER A 78 20.28 29.75 -1.31
N ALA A 79 20.37 29.30 -0.07
CA ALA A 79 21.53 29.49 0.82
C ALA A 79 22.51 28.29 0.77
N ILE A 80 22.16 27.24 0.02
CA ILE A 80 22.98 26.04 -0.12
C ILE A 80 23.98 26.28 -1.25
N GLU A 81 25.26 26.38 -0.90
CA GLU A 81 26.35 26.33 -1.87
C GLU A 81 26.48 24.88 -2.40
N TRP A 82 26.36 24.69 -3.71
CA TRP A 82 26.49 23.38 -4.34
C TRP A 82 27.90 23.19 -4.91
N SER A 83 28.47 22.01 -4.70
CA SER A 83 29.76 21.63 -5.31
C SER A 83 29.59 20.32 -6.08
N ARG A 84 30.09 20.28 -7.32
CA ARG A 84 30.09 19.07 -8.16
C ARG A 84 31.44 18.83 -8.83
N CYS A 85 31.83 17.56 -8.92
CA CYS A 85 32.98 17.07 -9.68
C CYS A 85 32.76 17.08 -11.21
N ASP A 86 31.54 16.87 -11.75
CA ASP A 86 31.32 16.71 -13.21
C ASP A 86 29.89 17.11 -13.65
N ALA A 87 29.51 18.41 -13.72
CA ALA A 87 28.24 18.88 -14.33
C ALA A 87 28.51 19.97 -15.35
N LYS A 88 27.61 20.12 -16.32
CA LYS A 88 27.79 21.07 -17.41
C LYS A 88 27.36 22.50 -17.06
N THR A 89 26.35 22.72 -16.23
CA THR A 89 25.86 24.09 -15.94
C THR A 89 25.03 24.14 -14.65
N PHE A 90 25.16 25.24 -13.90
CA PHE A 90 24.42 25.57 -12.68
C PHE A 90 23.92 27.02 -12.79
N GLU A 91 22.61 27.23 -12.71
CA GLU A 91 22.04 28.58 -12.64
C GLU A 91 20.89 28.62 -11.63
N THR A 92 20.97 29.55 -10.68
CA THR A 92 19.84 29.87 -9.80
C THR A 92 19.01 30.95 -10.48
N LYS A 93 17.77 30.63 -10.87
CA LYS A 93 16.81 31.60 -11.44
C LYS A 93 15.54 31.63 -10.60
N ASN A 94 15.16 32.82 -10.14
CA ASN A 94 13.91 33.06 -9.43
C ASN A 94 13.64 32.10 -8.24
N GLY A 95 14.67 31.73 -7.48
CA GLY A 95 14.54 30.83 -6.32
C GLY A 95 14.45 29.34 -6.67
N THR A 96 14.53 28.98 -7.96
CA THR A 96 14.64 27.60 -8.44
C THR A 96 16.09 27.32 -8.84
N LEU A 97 16.57 26.15 -8.48
CA LEU A 97 17.89 25.65 -8.80
C LEU A 97 17.83 24.75 -10.03
N ASP A 98 18.32 25.23 -11.18
CA ASP A 98 18.38 24.45 -12.41
C ASP A 98 19.73 23.73 -12.52
N LEU A 99 19.68 22.40 -12.58
CA LEU A 99 20.82 21.50 -12.60
C LEU A 99 20.83 20.72 -13.92
N LEU A 100 21.93 20.81 -14.67
CA LEU A 100 22.18 19.94 -15.82
C LEU A 100 23.29 18.95 -15.49
N THR A 101 22.93 17.68 -15.27
CA THR A 101 23.91 16.61 -15.05
C THR A 101 24.44 16.12 -16.39
N ASP A 102 25.73 15.83 -16.49
CA ASP A 102 26.26 15.13 -17.67
C ASP A 102 25.88 13.63 -17.65
N ALA A 103 26.20 12.92 -18.74
CA ALA A 103 25.90 11.51 -18.94
C ALA A 103 26.87 10.55 -18.20
N SER A 104 27.69 11.06 -17.26
CA SER A 104 28.67 10.24 -16.54
C SER A 104 28.00 9.30 -15.53
N GLU A 105 28.53 8.08 -15.38
CA GLU A 105 28.15 7.23 -14.24
C GLU A 105 28.68 7.91 -12.96
N TRP A 106 27.77 8.23 -12.02
CA TRP A 106 28.06 8.90 -10.73
C TRP A 106 28.17 10.42 -10.78
N ALA A 107 27.37 11.01 -11.65
CA ALA A 107 27.20 12.43 -11.71
C ALA A 107 26.36 12.93 -10.50
N TYR A 108 26.98 13.42 -9.41
CA TYR A 108 26.28 13.88 -8.19
C TYR A 108 26.74 15.26 -7.71
N GLN A 109 25.80 16.08 -7.23
CA GLN A 109 26.03 17.34 -6.52
C GLN A 109 25.82 17.17 -5.02
N ALA A 110 26.65 17.85 -4.23
CA ALA A 110 26.55 17.89 -2.78
C ALA A 110 26.34 19.31 -2.28
N SER A 111 25.52 19.47 -1.23
CA SER A 111 25.62 20.65 -0.36
C SER A 111 27.05 20.76 0.15
N SER A 112 27.67 21.94 -0.01
CA SER A 112 29.00 22.23 0.55
C SER A 112 28.93 22.38 2.07
N GLN A 113 27.75 22.74 2.60
CA GLN A 113 27.49 22.89 4.02
C GLN A 113 27.10 21.54 4.64
N ALA A 114 27.89 21.08 5.61
CA ALA A 114 27.55 19.95 6.46
C ALA A 114 26.52 20.41 7.52
N ILE A 115 25.44 19.65 7.67
CA ILE A 115 24.33 19.99 8.55
C ILE A 115 24.47 19.16 9.82
N SER A 116 24.69 19.82 10.95
CA SER A 116 24.91 19.17 12.24
C SER A 116 23.62 18.61 12.80
N ILE A 117 23.61 17.34 13.19
CA ILE A 117 22.46 16.66 13.76
C ILE A 117 22.59 16.72 15.28
N THR A 118 21.60 17.30 15.93
CA THR A 118 21.52 17.32 17.39
C THR A 118 21.21 15.92 17.91
N GLU A 119 21.88 15.50 18.98
CA GLU A 119 21.59 14.21 19.63
C GLU A 119 20.13 14.13 20.08
N GLY A 120 19.44 13.03 19.73
CA GLY A 120 18.01 12.87 19.97
C GLY A 120 17.09 13.53 18.93
N TYR A 121 17.63 14.04 17.82
CA TYR A 121 16.88 14.59 16.69
C TYR A 121 17.19 13.80 15.41
N ILE A 122 16.29 13.89 14.45
CA ILE A 122 16.36 13.22 13.14
C ILE A 122 16.27 14.29 12.02
N PRO A 123 17.01 14.14 10.91
CA PRO A 123 16.89 15.01 9.76
C PRO A 123 15.71 14.59 8.87
N ILE A 124 14.86 15.56 8.55
CA ILE A 124 13.80 15.47 7.55
C ILE A 124 14.24 16.29 6.35
N VAL A 125 14.40 15.66 5.20
CA VAL A 125 14.70 16.32 3.94
C VAL A 125 13.40 16.70 3.25
N GLN A 126 13.15 17.99 3.12
CA GLN A 126 12.02 18.53 2.36
C GLN A 126 12.51 18.93 0.98
N VAL A 127 12.03 18.25 -0.05
CA VAL A 127 12.48 18.48 -1.42
C VAL A 127 11.29 18.70 -2.33
N GLU A 128 11.42 19.69 -3.21
CA GLU A 128 10.44 20.00 -4.24
C GLU A 128 11.20 20.36 -5.51
N GLY A 129 10.81 19.74 -6.62
CA GLY A 129 11.43 20.02 -7.90
C GLY A 129 10.85 19.18 -9.02
N THR A 130 11.41 19.35 -10.20
CA THR A 130 11.00 18.64 -11.41
C THR A 130 12.22 18.03 -12.11
N VAL A 131 12.13 16.75 -12.44
CA VAL A 131 13.06 16.02 -13.31
C VAL A 131 12.45 15.96 -14.70
N SER A 132 13.08 16.63 -15.67
CA SER A 132 12.51 16.76 -17.02
C SER A 132 12.66 15.49 -17.87
N GLU A 133 13.83 14.84 -17.81
CA GLU A 133 14.12 13.56 -18.48
C GLU A 133 15.22 12.79 -17.71
N GLY A 134 15.03 11.49 -17.47
CA GLY A 134 15.91 10.61 -16.70
C GLY A 134 15.52 10.50 -15.21
N ALA A 135 16.43 9.97 -14.39
CA ALA A 135 16.20 9.75 -12.97
C ALA A 135 17.26 10.47 -12.12
N ILE A 136 16.86 11.02 -10.98
CA ILE A 136 17.80 11.48 -9.95
C ILE A 136 17.52 10.79 -8.63
N SER A 137 18.50 10.79 -7.74
CA SER A 137 18.34 10.37 -6.35
C SER A 137 18.70 11.53 -5.43
N ILE A 138 17.79 11.91 -4.54
CA ILE A 138 18.04 12.92 -3.49
C ILE A 138 18.04 12.23 -2.15
N GLY A 139 18.99 12.57 -1.30
CA GLY A 139 19.11 11.96 0.02
C GLY A 139 20.29 12.48 0.80
N LEU A 140 20.61 11.81 1.90
CA LEU A 140 21.68 12.23 2.80
C LEU A 140 22.85 11.28 2.72
N LEU A 141 24.06 11.82 2.61
CA LEU A 141 25.26 11.10 3.00
C LEU A 141 25.58 11.37 4.46
N ASN A 142 26.24 10.39 5.07
CA ASN A 142 26.82 10.51 6.39
C ASN A 142 27.92 11.59 6.47
N GLU A 143 28.41 11.87 7.67
CA GLU A 143 29.45 12.87 7.95
C GLU A 143 30.74 12.68 7.11
N ARG A 144 31.05 11.43 6.73
CA ARG A 144 32.22 11.08 5.93
C ARG A 144 31.99 11.22 4.42
N LYS A 145 30.77 11.51 3.98
CA LYS A 145 30.33 11.56 2.58
C LYS A 145 30.64 10.27 1.81
N ASP A 146 30.68 9.12 2.50
CA ASP A 146 31.09 7.83 1.93
C ASP A 146 29.96 6.77 1.91
N ALA A 147 28.83 7.04 2.56
CA ALA A 147 27.66 6.18 2.53
C ALA A 147 26.35 6.97 2.61
N TRP A 148 25.32 6.53 1.88
CA TRP A 148 23.97 7.04 1.99
C TRP A 148 23.33 6.60 3.30
N LEU A 149 22.77 7.56 4.03
CA LEU A 149 21.87 7.31 5.17
C LEU A 149 20.45 7.00 4.68
N GLY A 150 20.12 7.50 3.50
CA GLY A 150 18.97 7.12 2.71
C GLY A 150 18.85 8.04 1.50
N ASN A 151 18.10 7.60 0.49
CA ASN A 151 17.75 8.41 -0.66
C ASN A 151 16.35 8.08 -1.16
N ARG A 152 15.80 8.97 -1.97
CA ARG A 152 14.62 8.72 -2.78
C ARG A 152 14.95 9.09 -4.22
N SER A 153 14.52 8.22 -5.13
CA SER A 153 14.73 8.46 -6.56
C SER A 153 13.46 9.02 -7.18
N TYR A 154 13.66 9.97 -8.08
CA TYR A 154 12.60 10.65 -8.83
C TYR A 154 12.90 10.50 -10.31
N GLU A 155 11.95 9.98 -11.07
CA GLU A 155 12.12 9.69 -12.50
C GLU A 155 11.03 10.36 -13.32
N ASN A 156 11.44 11.22 -14.26
CA ASN A 156 10.56 11.93 -15.20
C ASN A 156 9.36 12.57 -14.48
N GLU A 157 9.63 13.28 -13.38
CA GLU A 157 8.58 13.72 -12.48
C GLU A 157 8.82 15.02 -11.74
N THR A 158 7.72 15.73 -11.48
CA THR A 158 7.65 16.72 -10.42
C THR A 158 7.36 16.00 -9.11
N PHE A 159 8.17 16.30 -8.10
CA PHE A 159 8.06 15.74 -6.77
C PHE A 159 7.98 16.86 -5.74
N SER A 160 7.19 16.64 -4.70
CA SER A 160 7.18 17.41 -3.45
C SER A 160 7.10 16.39 -2.34
N ASP A 161 8.16 16.29 -1.55
CA ASP A 161 8.36 15.16 -0.67
C ASP A 161 9.00 15.57 0.66
N GLN A 162 8.68 14.81 1.70
CA GLN A 162 9.32 14.90 3.01
C GLN A 162 9.92 13.55 3.34
N ILE A 163 11.24 13.44 3.16
CA ILE A 163 11.96 12.19 3.37
C ILE A 163 12.59 12.23 4.75
N ILE A 164 12.20 11.26 5.58
CA ILE A 164 12.68 11.16 6.95
C ILE A 164 13.81 10.13 6.98
N PHE A 165 14.97 10.53 7.49
CA PHE A 165 16.14 9.66 7.53
C PHE A 165 16.56 9.37 8.98
N ASP A 166 16.89 8.12 9.29
CA ASP A 166 17.60 7.80 10.53
C ASP A 166 19.06 8.25 10.36
N PRO A 167 19.56 9.20 11.16
CA PRO A 167 20.93 9.65 11.05
C PRO A 167 21.95 8.57 11.42
N LYS A 168 21.49 7.46 12.03
CA LYS A 168 22.33 6.43 12.66
C LYS A 168 23.32 7.10 13.62
N ASP A 169 24.61 6.81 13.48
CA ASP A 169 25.68 7.42 14.29
C ASP A 169 26.23 8.73 13.69
N SER A 170 25.64 9.25 12.61
CA SER A 170 26.16 10.43 11.91
C SER A 170 25.85 11.70 12.70
N LYS A 171 26.87 12.45 13.09
CA LYS A 171 26.71 13.75 13.77
C LYS A 171 26.49 14.89 12.80
N GLN A 172 26.77 14.66 11.52
CA GLN A 172 26.48 15.57 10.44
C GLN A 172 25.97 14.80 9.23
N VAL A 173 25.11 15.43 8.46
CA VAL A 173 24.63 14.93 7.16
C VAL A 173 24.97 15.92 6.06
N THR A 174 25.08 15.41 4.85
CA THR A 174 25.20 16.22 3.63
C THR A 174 24.08 15.85 2.69
N LEU A 175 23.27 16.83 2.28
CA LEU A 175 22.27 16.64 1.22
C LEU A 175 22.99 16.42 -0.11
N ILE A 176 22.67 15.31 -0.77
CA ILE A 176 23.18 14.93 -2.08
C ILE A 176 22.04 14.78 -3.06
N LEU A 177 22.30 15.24 -4.28
CA LEU A 177 21.51 14.94 -5.46
C LEU A 177 22.40 14.22 -6.48
N SER A 178 22.01 13.03 -6.92
CA SER A 178 22.75 12.21 -7.89
C SER A 178 21.90 11.97 -9.14
N ASN A 179 22.51 11.73 -10.29
CA ASN A 179 21.86 11.37 -11.54
C ASN A 179 21.25 9.95 -11.59
N GLY A 180 21.08 9.29 -10.44
CA GLY A 180 20.38 8.00 -10.32
C GLY A 180 20.96 6.86 -11.17
N GLY A 181 22.21 6.98 -11.65
CA GLY A 181 22.81 6.02 -12.59
C GLY A 181 22.38 6.16 -14.05
N SER A 182 21.66 7.23 -14.41
CA SER A 182 21.26 7.53 -15.79
C SER A 182 22.46 7.88 -16.68
N LYS A 183 22.51 7.30 -17.89
CA LYS A 183 23.54 7.58 -18.94
C LYS A 183 23.13 8.69 -19.92
N LYS A 184 22.12 9.48 -19.57
CA LYS A 184 21.65 10.64 -20.35
C LYS A 184 21.88 11.93 -19.56
N GLU A 185 21.94 13.06 -20.25
CA GLU A 185 21.91 14.36 -19.58
C GLU A 185 20.54 14.56 -18.91
N ILE A 186 20.54 15.01 -17.65
CA ILE A 186 19.33 15.19 -16.86
C ILE A 186 19.24 16.65 -16.46
N SER A 187 18.08 17.24 -16.74
CA SER A 187 17.72 18.57 -16.27
C SER A 187 16.81 18.45 -15.05
N VAL A 188 17.20 19.06 -13.93
CA VAL A 188 16.41 19.12 -12.70
C VAL A 188 16.24 20.55 -12.25
N ALA A 189 15.00 20.96 -12.04
CA ALA A 189 14.66 22.26 -11.45
C ALA A 189 14.19 22.04 -10.01
N LEU A 190 15.01 22.36 -9.00
CA LEU A 190 14.61 22.26 -7.59
C LEU A 190 14.07 23.60 -7.07
N SER A 191 12.79 23.65 -6.69
CA SER A 191 12.19 24.80 -6.00
C SER A 191 12.41 24.74 -4.48
N LYS A 192 12.62 23.55 -3.90
CA LYS A 192 12.90 23.35 -2.48
C LYS A 192 13.88 22.18 -2.26
N ALA A 193 14.83 22.35 -1.36
CA ALA A 193 15.79 21.32 -0.96
C ALA A 193 16.33 21.70 0.43
N GLU A 194 15.64 21.30 1.49
CA GLU A 194 15.88 21.76 2.86
C GLU A 194 16.02 20.56 3.79
N ILE A 195 16.78 20.71 4.88
CA ILE A 195 16.80 19.74 5.97
C ILE A 195 16.25 20.41 7.23
N VAL A 196 15.23 19.78 7.83
CA VAL A 196 14.64 20.18 9.10
C VAL A 196 14.99 19.14 10.16
N LEU A 197 15.51 19.56 11.31
CA LEU A 197 15.74 18.66 12.43
C LEU A 197 14.50 18.62 13.33
N THR A 198 13.96 17.43 13.57
CA THR A 198 12.84 17.23 14.50
C THR A 198 13.25 16.29 15.64
N PRO A 199 12.70 16.41 16.87
CA PRO A 199 12.97 15.46 17.93
C PRO A 199 12.61 14.05 17.48
N LYS A 200 13.48 13.08 17.78
CA LYS A 200 13.19 11.66 17.55
C LYS A 200 11.96 11.29 18.40
N PRO A 201 10.83 10.87 17.79
CA PRO A 201 9.65 10.46 18.56
C PRO A 201 10.02 9.32 19.52
N GLN A 202 9.38 9.26 20.69
CA GLN A 202 9.62 8.19 21.67
C GLN A 202 9.42 6.78 21.07
N ASP A 203 8.62 6.69 20.00
CA ASP A 203 8.25 5.45 19.31
C ASP A 203 8.97 5.21 17.96
N GLY A 204 9.90 6.08 17.52
CA GLY A 204 10.61 5.95 16.23
C GLY A 204 10.16 6.91 15.11
N LEU A 205 10.64 6.73 13.87
CA LEU A 205 10.33 7.62 12.72
C LEU A 205 8.84 7.52 12.29
N PRO A 206 8.24 8.59 11.72
CA PRO A 206 6.85 8.57 11.25
C PRO A 206 6.57 7.53 10.17
N LEU A 207 5.35 7.02 10.26
CA LEU A 207 4.90 5.66 10.00
C LEU A 207 4.35 5.50 8.57
N SER A 208 4.42 4.29 8.01
CA SER A 208 3.79 3.97 6.72
C SER A 208 2.27 3.81 6.84
N GLU A 209 1.50 3.91 5.74
CA GLU A 209 0.05 3.60 5.74
C GLU A 209 -0.27 2.23 6.36
N MET A 210 0.68 1.28 6.36
CA MET A 210 0.52 -0.05 6.97
C MET A 210 0.55 -0.05 8.50
N GLU A 211 1.07 0.99 9.14
CA GLU A 211 1.16 1.08 10.61
C GLU A 211 -0.04 1.81 11.24
N ASP A 212 -0.74 2.69 10.52
CA ASP A 212 -2.00 3.30 10.97
C ASP A 212 -3.14 2.27 11.12
N PHE A 213 -3.11 1.18 10.34
CA PHE A 213 -4.11 0.09 10.41
C PHE A 213 -3.70 -1.08 11.33
N GLY A 214 -2.49 -1.03 11.88
CA GLY A 214 -1.89 -2.14 12.62
C GLY A 214 -1.41 -3.28 11.72
N TRP A 215 -0.35 -3.98 12.16
CA TRP A 215 0.19 -5.16 11.49
C TRP A 215 -0.70 -6.39 11.72
N ASN A 216 -1.39 -6.86 10.69
CA ASN A 216 -2.11 -8.12 10.73
C ASN A 216 -1.13 -9.27 10.43
N VAL A 217 -0.70 -9.97 11.47
CA VAL A 217 0.19 -11.13 11.37
C VAL A 217 -0.59 -12.39 11.01
N GLY A 218 0.06 -13.30 10.28
CA GLY A 218 -0.52 -14.55 9.81
C GLY A 218 -1.20 -14.46 8.45
N TYR A 219 -1.11 -15.56 7.71
CA TYR A 219 -1.77 -15.75 6.41
C TYR A 219 -2.04 -17.24 6.12
N SER A 220 -1.84 -18.11 7.11
CA SER A 220 -1.88 -19.58 6.97
C SER A 220 -2.39 -20.20 8.27
N ALA A 221 -3.61 -20.72 8.22
CA ALA A 221 -4.29 -21.29 9.38
C ALA A 221 -5.07 -22.55 9.00
N SER A 222 -5.49 -23.29 10.02
CA SER A 222 -6.36 -24.46 9.88
C SER A 222 -7.23 -24.57 11.13
N GLY A 223 -8.45 -25.06 10.96
CA GLY A 223 -9.40 -25.21 12.06
C GLY A 223 -10.67 -25.88 11.57
N GLU A 224 -11.79 -25.57 12.23
CA GLU A 224 -13.11 -26.10 11.88
C GLU A 224 -14.05 -25.00 11.38
N VAL A 225 -14.91 -25.36 10.43
CA VAL A 225 -15.96 -24.45 9.96
C VAL A 225 -17.04 -24.34 11.04
N ILE A 226 -17.28 -23.13 11.55
CA ILE A 226 -18.34 -22.88 12.54
C ILE A 226 -19.58 -22.21 11.93
N ALA A 227 -19.43 -21.57 10.77
CA ALA A 227 -20.47 -20.84 10.08
C ALA A 227 -20.18 -20.81 8.57
N LEU A 228 -21.21 -20.68 7.76
CA LEU A 228 -21.12 -20.62 6.30
C LEU A 228 -21.74 -19.32 5.77
N GLY A 229 -21.07 -18.70 4.80
CA GLY A 229 -21.64 -17.60 4.04
C GLY A 229 -22.75 -18.08 3.10
N GLN A 230 -23.67 -17.16 2.76
CA GLN A 230 -24.70 -17.44 1.77
C GLN A 230 -24.06 -17.88 0.43
N GLY A 231 -24.56 -18.97 -0.15
CA GLY A 231 -24.05 -19.52 -1.41
C GLY A 231 -22.92 -20.55 -1.27
N VAL A 232 -22.33 -20.74 -0.09
CA VAL A 232 -21.39 -21.83 0.17
C VAL A 232 -22.15 -23.12 0.43
N THR A 233 -22.01 -24.10 -0.46
CA THR A 233 -22.82 -25.34 -0.46
C THR A 233 -22.00 -26.63 -0.34
N ASP A 234 -20.68 -26.53 -0.47
CA ASP A 234 -19.74 -27.65 -0.58
C ASP A 234 -18.89 -27.87 0.68
N LEU A 235 -18.97 -26.94 1.64
CA LEU A 235 -18.42 -27.08 3.00
C LEU A 235 -19.54 -27.30 4.02
N LYS A 236 -19.21 -27.88 5.18
CA LYS A 236 -20.15 -28.16 6.27
C LYS A 236 -19.65 -27.61 7.60
N ILE A 237 -20.56 -27.20 8.48
CA ILE A 237 -20.22 -26.88 9.87
C ILE A 237 -19.60 -28.14 10.54
N GLY A 238 -18.55 -27.94 11.34
CA GLY A 238 -17.71 -28.98 11.94
C GLY A 238 -16.67 -29.59 10.98
N GLN A 239 -16.62 -29.17 9.72
CA GLN A 239 -15.62 -29.69 8.78
C GLN A 239 -14.23 -29.08 9.06
N ARG A 240 -13.22 -29.94 9.14
CA ARG A 240 -11.82 -29.51 9.24
C ARG A 240 -11.36 -28.90 7.92
N VAL A 241 -10.78 -27.70 7.99
CA VAL A 241 -10.34 -26.92 6.82
C VAL A 241 -8.99 -26.26 7.06
N ALA A 242 -8.25 -26.02 5.98
CA ALA A 242 -7.11 -25.14 5.93
C ALA A 242 -7.47 -23.90 5.12
N CYS A 243 -6.97 -22.74 5.53
CA CYS A 243 -7.28 -21.47 4.90
C CYS A 243 -6.03 -20.58 4.72
N GLY A 244 -6.09 -19.72 3.71
CA GLY A 244 -4.98 -18.84 3.34
C GLY A 244 -5.40 -17.42 3.01
N GLY A 245 -4.40 -16.55 2.88
CA GLY A 245 -4.55 -15.18 2.42
C GLY A 245 -4.22 -14.15 3.49
N ALA A 246 -3.25 -13.28 3.19
CA ALA A 246 -2.91 -12.15 4.05
C ALA A 246 -4.11 -11.21 4.21
N GLY A 247 -4.40 -10.79 5.44
CA GLY A 247 -5.58 -9.98 5.76
C GLY A 247 -6.89 -10.77 5.80
N LYS A 248 -6.85 -12.10 5.61
CA LYS A 248 -8.02 -13.00 5.65
C LYS A 248 -7.81 -14.12 6.66
N ALA A 249 -6.77 -14.92 6.48
CA ALA A 249 -6.37 -16.03 7.35
C ALA A 249 -5.28 -15.60 8.36
N ASN A 250 -5.54 -14.49 9.06
CA ASN A 250 -4.63 -13.95 10.07
C ASN A 250 -4.63 -14.84 11.34
N HIS A 251 -3.65 -14.63 12.21
CA HIS A 251 -3.62 -15.28 13.53
C HIS A 251 -4.78 -14.77 14.41
N ALA A 252 -5.83 -15.57 14.57
CA ALA A 252 -6.99 -15.29 15.43
C ALA A 252 -7.75 -16.58 15.79
N ASP A 253 -8.51 -16.55 16.90
CA ASP A 253 -9.43 -17.64 17.29
C ASP A 253 -10.50 -17.89 16.22
N TYR A 254 -10.94 -16.81 15.55
CA TYR A 254 -11.95 -16.83 14.50
C TYR A 254 -11.48 -16.00 13.30
N VAL A 255 -11.60 -16.56 12.10
CA VAL A 255 -11.32 -15.89 10.84
C VAL A 255 -12.49 -16.03 9.86
N CYS A 256 -12.78 -14.97 9.11
CA CYS A 256 -13.74 -15.00 8.02
C CYS A 256 -12.98 -14.95 6.70
N VAL A 257 -12.98 -16.07 5.97
CA VAL A 257 -12.15 -16.28 4.79
C VAL A 257 -13.04 -16.55 3.57
N PRO A 258 -12.81 -15.88 2.42
CA PRO A 258 -13.54 -16.17 1.19
C PRO A 258 -13.45 -17.64 0.77
N ARG A 259 -14.53 -18.19 0.20
CA ARG A 259 -14.66 -19.62 -0.10
C ARG A 259 -13.46 -20.20 -0.82
N ASN A 260 -12.99 -19.55 -1.89
CA ASN A 260 -11.90 -20.09 -2.72
C ASN A 260 -10.52 -20.09 -2.05
N LEU A 261 -10.38 -19.45 -0.88
CA LEU A 261 -9.16 -19.49 -0.06
C LEU A 261 -9.23 -20.53 1.07
N VAL A 262 -10.25 -21.41 1.06
CA VAL A 262 -10.49 -22.46 2.07
C VAL A 262 -10.54 -23.83 1.40
N ALA A 263 -9.78 -24.79 1.90
CA ALA A 263 -9.78 -26.17 1.38
C ALA A 263 -10.03 -27.19 2.50
N PRO A 264 -10.76 -28.28 2.23
CA PRO A 264 -11.05 -29.32 3.22
C PRO A 264 -9.79 -30.11 3.59
N VAL A 265 -9.59 -30.38 4.88
CA VAL A 265 -8.45 -31.16 5.38
C VAL A 265 -8.77 -32.66 5.27
N PRO A 266 -7.95 -33.46 4.53
CA PRO A 266 -8.13 -34.90 4.43
C PRO A 266 -8.08 -35.62 5.78
N ARG A 267 -8.60 -36.85 5.84
CA ARG A 267 -8.66 -37.64 7.10
C ARG A 267 -7.29 -37.81 7.76
N ASP A 268 -6.29 -38.16 6.95
CA ASP A 268 -4.93 -38.55 7.39
C ASP A 268 -3.92 -37.38 7.41
N CYS A 269 -4.42 -36.14 7.33
CA CYS A 269 -3.68 -34.90 7.55
C CYS A 269 -4.15 -34.27 8.86
N SER A 270 -3.25 -34.03 9.81
CA SER A 270 -3.60 -33.35 11.06
C SER A 270 -3.81 -31.85 10.82
N LEU A 271 -4.56 -31.18 11.70
CA LEU A 271 -4.68 -29.71 11.64
C LEU A 271 -3.31 -29.03 11.79
N LYS A 272 -2.43 -29.57 12.64
CA LYS A 272 -1.06 -29.04 12.82
C LYS A 272 -0.28 -29.01 11.49
N GLU A 273 -0.34 -30.09 10.72
CA GLU A 273 0.28 -30.14 9.39
C GLU A 273 -0.48 -29.26 8.38
N ALA A 274 -1.81 -29.28 8.41
CA ALA A 274 -2.66 -28.48 7.52
C ALA A 274 -2.49 -26.96 7.71
N ALA A 275 -2.06 -26.50 8.88
CA ALA A 275 -1.72 -25.10 9.11
C ALA A 275 -0.58 -24.58 8.20
N SER A 276 0.20 -25.48 7.59
CA SER A 276 1.25 -25.15 6.61
C SER A 276 0.75 -24.96 5.18
N THR A 277 -0.54 -25.24 4.91
CA THR A 277 -1.10 -25.37 3.56
C THR A 277 -0.81 -24.19 2.64
N THR A 278 -0.94 -22.97 3.15
CA THR A 278 -0.70 -21.77 2.35
C THR A 278 0.76 -21.65 1.92
N ILE A 279 1.71 -21.90 2.83
CA ILE A 279 3.16 -21.89 2.53
C ILE A 279 3.52 -23.05 1.62
N GLY A 280 3.00 -24.25 1.88
CA GLY A 280 3.25 -25.42 1.05
C GLY A 280 2.69 -25.30 -0.36
N THR A 281 1.60 -24.56 -0.51
CA THR A 281 1.03 -24.21 -1.81
C THR A 281 1.92 -23.24 -2.59
N ILE A 282 2.59 -22.28 -1.93
CA ILE A 282 3.62 -21.44 -2.57
C ILE A 282 4.76 -22.32 -3.12
N ALA A 283 5.23 -23.28 -2.32
CA ALA A 283 6.26 -24.23 -2.76
C ALA A 283 5.78 -25.05 -3.96
N LEU A 284 4.57 -25.61 -3.90
CA LEU A 284 3.98 -26.41 -4.97
C LEU A 284 3.81 -25.61 -6.26
N GLN A 285 3.42 -24.34 -6.18
CA GLN A 285 3.35 -23.48 -7.35
C GLN A 285 4.73 -23.26 -7.98
N GLY A 286 5.77 -23.05 -7.18
CA GLY A 286 7.15 -22.99 -7.65
C GLY A 286 7.57 -24.25 -8.41
N VAL A 287 7.24 -25.42 -7.86
CA VAL A 287 7.48 -26.72 -8.52
C VAL A 287 6.69 -26.82 -9.83
N ARG A 288 5.41 -26.42 -9.86
CA ARG A 288 4.59 -26.44 -11.09
C ARG A 288 5.14 -25.51 -12.17
N ARG A 289 5.64 -24.33 -11.80
CA ARG A 289 6.29 -23.40 -12.73
C ARG A 289 7.60 -23.94 -13.29
N ALA A 290 8.32 -24.75 -12.51
CA ALA A 290 9.54 -25.40 -12.97
C ALA A 290 9.26 -26.52 -14.00
N GLU A 291 8.05 -27.09 -13.99
CA GLU A 291 7.65 -28.23 -14.84
C GLU A 291 8.68 -29.38 -14.82
N PRO A 292 9.05 -29.87 -13.62
CA PRO A 292 10.06 -30.92 -13.49
C PRO A 292 9.60 -32.21 -14.15
N GLN A 293 10.58 -32.97 -14.66
CA GLN A 293 10.39 -34.32 -15.19
C GLN A 293 11.06 -35.36 -14.28
N LEU A 294 10.51 -36.57 -14.29
CA LEU A 294 11.03 -37.71 -13.55
C LEU A 294 12.53 -37.92 -13.87
N GLY A 295 13.37 -37.93 -12.85
CA GLY A 295 14.82 -38.14 -12.98
C GLY A 295 15.66 -36.87 -13.24
N GLU A 296 15.05 -35.70 -13.43
CA GLU A 296 15.80 -34.43 -13.59
C GLU A 296 16.55 -34.04 -12.31
N LYS A 297 17.66 -33.30 -12.50
CA LYS A 297 18.43 -32.70 -11.40
C LYS A 297 18.00 -31.27 -11.20
N VAL A 298 17.53 -30.96 -10.00
CA VAL A 298 16.99 -29.64 -9.65
C VAL A 298 17.83 -29.02 -8.55
N CYS A 299 18.33 -27.81 -8.82
CA CYS A 299 18.97 -26.99 -7.80
C CYS A 299 17.93 -26.23 -6.99
N LEU A 300 18.12 -26.14 -5.68
CA LEU A 300 17.26 -25.39 -4.78
C LEU A 300 18.12 -24.43 -3.94
N ILE A 301 17.87 -23.13 -4.06
CA ILE A 301 18.63 -22.09 -3.36
C ILE A 301 17.75 -21.48 -2.26
N GLY A 302 18.14 -21.71 -1.00
CA GLY A 302 17.42 -21.39 0.23
C GLY A 302 16.70 -22.62 0.79
N LEU A 303 17.21 -23.20 1.88
CA LEU A 303 16.65 -24.39 2.56
C LEU A 303 15.95 -24.03 3.88
N GLY A 304 15.29 -22.87 3.91
CA GLY A 304 14.29 -22.54 4.93
C GLY A 304 13.04 -23.42 4.82
N LEU A 305 11.98 -23.11 5.57
CA LEU A 305 10.73 -23.90 5.59
C LEU A 305 10.17 -24.14 4.18
N LEU A 306 10.02 -23.07 3.40
CA LEU A 306 9.54 -23.12 2.02
C LEU A 306 10.45 -23.99 1.13
N GLY A 307 11.76 -23.87 1.31
CA GLY A 307 12.76 -24.66 0.58
C GLY A 307 12.64 -26.15 0.89
N GLN A 308 12.58 -26.53 2.17
CA GLN A 308 12.49 -27.94 2.55
C GLN A 308 11.16 -28.57 2.12
N ILE A 309 10.04 -27.82 2.13
CA ILE A 309 8.79 -28.30 1.52
C ILE A 309 8.96 -28.48 0.00
N THR A 310 9.61 -27.53 -0.69
CA THR A 310 9.91 -27.60 -2.13
C THR A 310 10.77 -28.83 -2.46
N GLN A 311 11.79 -29.11 -1.64
CA GLN A 311 12.65 -30.29 -1.78
C GLN A 311 11.82 -31.58 -1.71
N GLN A 312 10.97 -31.74 -0.68
CA GLN A 312 10.14 -32.92 -0.53
C GLN A 312 9.17 -33.10 -1.71
N LEU A 313 8.57 -32.01 -2.20
CA LEU A 313 7.70 -32.03 -3.38
C LEU A 313 8.45 -32.47 -4.66
N LEU A 314 9.68 -31.98 -4.87
CA LEU A 314 10.52 -32.38 -5.99
C LEU A 314 10.92 -33.86 -5.92
N GLN A 315 11.24 -34.37 -4.74
CA GLN A 315 11.52 -35.80 -4.54
C GLN A 315 10.28 -36.66 -4.77
N ALA A 316 9.11 -36.21 -4.32
CA ALA A 316 7.84 -36.88 -4.58
C ALA A 316 7.47 -36.87 -6.08
N ASN A 317 7.96 -35.89 -6.84
CA ASN A 317 7.90 -35.87 -8.31
C ASN A 317 8.94 -36.79 -8.98
N GLY A 318 9.92 -37.27 -8.21
CA GLY A 318 10.99 -38.17 -8.65
C GLY A 318 12.24 -37.46 -9.18
N CYS A 319 12.44 -36.19 -8.81
CA CYS A 319 13.66 -35.44 -9.11
C CYS A 319 14.77 -35.71 -8.10
N GLN A 320 16.00 -35.41 -8.52
CA GLN A 320 17.18 -35.37 -7.68
C GLN A 320 17.47 -33.92 -7.27
N VAL A 321 17.49 -33.62 -5.97
CA VAL A 321 17.59 -32.24 -5.46
C VAL A 321 18.99 -31.94 -4.91
N ILE A 322 19.60 -30.85 -5.37
CA ILE A 322 20.88 -30.32 -4.88
C ILE A 322 20.62 -28.97 -4.21
N GLY A 323 20.96 -28.84 -2.94
CA GLY A 323 20.54 -27.70 -2.11
C GLY A 323 21.65 -26.73 -1.72
N LEU A 324 21.33 -25.45 -1.61
CA LEU A 324 22.19 -24.41 -1.05
C LEU A 324 21.46 -23.66 0.06
N ASP A 325 22.07 -23.59 1.24
CA ASP A 325 21.69 -22.63 2.29
C ASP A 325 22.93 -22.23 3.09
N LEU A 326 23.07 -20.94 3.38
CA LEU A 326 24.22 -20.41 4.11
C LEU A 326 24.31 -20.97 5.53
N ASP A 327 23.19 -21.41 6.10
CA ASP A 327 23.15 -22.10 7.40
C ASP A 327 23.41 -23.61 7.22
N PRO A 328 24.55 -24.14 7.70
CA PRO A 328 24.88 -25.56 7.59
C PRO A 328 23.90 -26.48 8.30
N SER A 329 23.22 -26.01 9.35
CA SER A 329 22.24 -26.80 10.09
C SER A 329 21.02 -27.12 9.24
N ARG A 330 20.62 -26.19 8.35
CA ARG A 330 19.51 -26.38 7.40
C ARG A 330 19.87 -27.36 6.29
N VAL A 331 21.11 -27.30 5.80
CA VAL A 331 21.61 -28.29 4.83
C VAL A 331 21.60 -29.69 5.45
N GLU A 332 22.09 -29.84 6.67
CA GLU A 332 22.11 -31.13 7.35
C GLU A 332 20.71 -31.66 7.65
N ARG A 333 19.78 -30.79 8.04
CA ARG A 333 18.37 -31.17 8.18
C ARG A 333 17.76 -31.63 6.86
N ALA A 334 17.96 -30.89 5.77
CA ALA A 334 17.45 -31.27 4.45
C ALA A 334 17.98 -32.66 4.00
N ARG A 335 19.24 -33.01 4.34
CA ARG A 335 19.79 -34.36 4.09
C ARG A 335 19.03 -35.46 4.83
N LYS A 336 18.56 -35.22 6.06
CA LYS A 336 17.70 -36.18 6.80
C LYS A 336 16.36 -36.41 6.09
N HIS A 337 15.90 -35.44 5.31
CA HIS A 337 14.72 -35.55 4.45
C HIS A 337 15.06 -35.97 3.01
N GLY A 338 16.25 -36.51 2.76
CA GLY A 338 16.64 -37.13 1.49
C GLY A 338 17.28 -36.19 0.46
N LEU A 339 17.67 -34.97 0.82
CA LEU A 339 18.45 -34.10 -0.07
C LEU A 339 19.70 -34.85 -0.56
N GLN A 340 19.87 -34.98 -1.87
CA GLN A 340 20.96 -35.78 -2.45
C GLN A 340 22.34 -35.24 -2.07
N ALA A 341 22.49 -33.93 -2.18
CA ALA A 341 23.68 -33.22 -1.77
C ALA A 341 23.35 -31.76 -1.48
N GLY A 342 24.16 -31.12 -0.66
CA GLY A 342 24.03 -29.69 -0.43
C GLY A 342 25.30 -29.06 0.09
N ALA A 343 25.39 -27.75 -0.08
CA ALA A 343 26.52 -26.92 0.32
C ALA A 343 26.03 -25.69 1.10
N SER A 344 26.93 -25.12 1.90
CA SER A 344 26.68 -23.89 2.66
C SER A 344 27.51 -22.70 2.21
N ASP A 345 28.19 -22.86 1.08
CA ASP A 345 29.00 -21.84 0.43
C ASP A 345 28.66 -21.83 -1.07
N PRO A 346 28.38 -20.65 -1.67
CA PRO A 346 28.04 -20.55 -3.08
C PRO A 346 29.08 -21.14 -4.04
N LEU A 347 30.37 -20.96 -3.76
CA LEU A 347 31.44 -21.49 -4.64
C LEU A 347 31.50 -23.02 -4.55
N ALA A 348 31.42 -23.56 -3.33
CA ALA A 348 31.32 -25.00 -3.12
C ALA A 348 30.06 -25.59 -3.78
N PHE A 349 28.94 -24.84 -3.78
CA PHE A 349 27.72 -25.25 -4.45
C PHE A 349 27.88 -25.32 -5.97
N GLU A 350 28.52 -24.34 -6.61
CA GLU A 350 28.80 -24.41 -8.06
C GLU A 350 29.64 -25.64 -8.43
N VAL A 351 30.69 -25.92 -7.64
CA VAL A 351 31.54 -27.11 -7.82
C VAL A 351 30.71 -28.40 -7.64
N LEU A 352 29.89 -28.45 -6.60
CA LEU A 352 29.02 -29.59 -6.30
C LEU A 352 28.03 -29.85 -7.45
N VAL A 353 27.37 -28.80 -7.95
CA VAL A 353 26.44 -28.93 -9.08
C VAL A 353 27.19 -29.37 -10.32
N ARG A 354 28.35 -28.79 -10.63
CA ARG A 354 29.19 -29.21 -11.76
C ARG A 354 29.50 -30.70 -11.68
N ASP A 355 29.94 -31.19 -10.54
CA ASP A 355 30.37 -32.59 -10.40
C ASP A 355 29.18 -33.55 -10.49
N LEU A 356 28.07 -33.24 -9.82
CA LEU A 356 26.85 -34.07 -9.86
C LEU A 356 26.15 -34.03 -11.22
N THR A 357 26.31 -32.95 -11.98
CA THR A 357 25.71 -32.79 -13.32
C THR A 357 26.71 -33.06 -14.44
N GLN A 358 27.91 -33.58 -14.15
CA GLN A 358 28.96 -33.85 -15.15
C GLN A 358 29.32 -32.61 -16.01
N GLY A 359 29.22 -31.43 -15.43
CA GLY A 359 29.51 -30.15 -16.06
C GLY A 359 28.37 -29.57 -16.91
N PHE A 360 27.24 -30.27 -17.04
CA PHE A 360 26.11 -29.77 -17.83
C PHE A 360 25.30 -28.67 -17.13
N GLY A 361 25.30 -28.64 -15.79
CA GLY A 361 24.40 -27.83 -14.98
C GLY A 361 23.08 -28.54 -14.71
N ALA A 362 22.30 -28.04 -13.75
CA ALA A 362 21.00 -28.58 -13.37
C ALA A 362 19.92 -28.26 -14.42
N ASP A 363 18.94 -29.14 -14.57
CA ASP A 363 17.82 -28.97 -15.51
C ASP A 363 16.97 -27.74 -15.15
N ARG A 364 16.77 -27.57 -13.84
CA ARG A 364 15.97 -26.51 -13.23
C ARG A 364 16.69 -25.97 -11.99
N THR A 365 16.50 -24.69 -11.71
CA THR A 365 16.85 -24.09 -10.41
C THR A 365 15.66 -23.36 -9.84
N ILE A 366 15.30 -23.63 -8.58
CA ILE A 366 14.24 -22.93 -7.86
C ILE A 366 14.86 -22.10 -6.74
N ILE A 367 14.46 -20.83 -6.64
CA ILE A 367 14.95 -19.89 -5.65
C ILE A 367 13.86 -19.67 -4.60
N THR A 368 14.12 -20.13 -3.38
CA THR A 368 13.27 -19.98 -2.19
C THR A 368 13.91 -19.10 -1.10
N ALA A 369 15.07 -18.53 -1.38
CA ALA A 369 15.74 -17.54 -0.54
C ALA A 369 15.06 -16.17 -0.57
N ALA A 370 15.26 -15.38 0.49
CA ALA A 370 14.83 -13.99 0.56
C ALA A 370 16.05 -13.09 0.83
N THR A 371 16.36 -12.15 -0.06
CA THR A 371 17.46 -11.19 0.06
C THR A 371 17.35 -10.08 -0.98
N LYS A 372 17.75 -8.85 -0.68
CA LYS A 372 17.81 -7.77 -1.68
C LYS A 372 18.88 -8.00 -2.76
N SER A 373 19.80 -8.95 -2.56
CA SER A 373 20.91 -9.22 -3.50
C SER A 373 20.47 -9.94 -4.78
N SER A 374 20.96 -9.47 -5.93
CA SER A 374 20.83 -10.16 -7.21
C SER A 374 21.85 -11.31 -7.39
N SER A 375 22.80 -11.50 -6.46
CA SER A 375 23.77 -12.60 -6.54
C SER A 375 23.10 -13.97 -6.57
N VAL A 376 21.94 -14.10 -5.93
CA VAL A 376 21.18 -15.36 -5.86
C VAL A 376 20.62 -15.77 -7.23
N VAL A 377 20.01 -14.83 -7.97
CA VAL A 377 19.48 -15.13 -9.30
C VAL A 377 20.61 -15.39 -10.30
N ASN A 378 21.73 -14.68 -10.19
CA ASN A 378 22.90 -14.91 -11.03
C ASN A 378 23.58 -16.25 -10.76
N LEU A 379 23.71 -16.64 -9.49
CA LEU A 379 24.15 -17.99 -9.11
C LEU A 379 23.22 -19.06 -9.67
N ALA A 380 21.90 -18.87 -9.56
CA ALA A 380 20.91 -19.80 -10.11
C ALA A 380 21.12 -20.02 -11.63
N MET A 381 21.38 -18.95 -12.38
CA MET A 381 21.69 -19.05 -13.80
C MET A 381 23.04 -19.74 -14.07
N ASN A 382 24.04 -19.53 -13.22
CA ASN A 382 25.35 -20.18 -13.34
C ASN A 382 25.29 -21.69 -13.13
N VAL A 383 24.47 -22.17 -12.20
CA VAL A 383 24.33 -23.61 -11.93
C VAL A 383 23.32 -24.31 -12.86
N THR A 384 22.49 -23.56 -13.58
CA THR A 384 21.50 -24.10 -14.53
C THR A 384 22.13 -24.44 -15.88
N ARG A 385 21.68 -25.53 -16.51
CA ARG A 385 22.14 -25.93 -17.85
C ARG A 385 21.70 -24.95 -18.94
N ARG A 386 22.31 -25.07 -20.13
CA ARG A 386 21.79 -24.38 -21.33
C ARG A 386 20.35 -24.83 -21.60
N LYS A 387 19.46 -23.90 -21.94
CA LYS A 387 18.02 -24.15 -22.13
C LYS A 387 17.31 -24.70 -20.89
N GLY A 388 17.86 -24.44 -19.70
CA GLY A 388 17.22 -24.77 -18.42
C GLY A 388 16.28 -23.65 -17.96
N LYS A 389 15.53 -23.92 -16.87
CA LYS A 389 14.63 -22.93 -16.25
C LYS A 389 15.16 -22.50 -14.89
N VAL A 390 15.05 -21.22 -14.59
CA VAL A 390 15.20 -20.66 -13.25
C VAL A 390 13.84 -20.13 -12.79
N VAL A 391 13.37 -20.57 -11.63
CA VAL A 391 12.08 -20.13 -11.06
C VAL A 391 12.33 -19.32 -9.79
N VAL A 392 11.90 -18.07 -9.80
CA VAL A 392 11.90 -17.18 -8.63
C VAL A 392 10.62 -17.40 -7.83
N VAL A 393 10.76 -17.88 -6.60
CA VAL A 393 9.65 -18.07 -5.64
C VAL A 393 9.80 -17.15 -4.44
N GLY A 394 11.04 -17.03 -3.92
CA GLY A 394 11.37 -16.10 -2.85
C GLY A 394 11.58 -14.66 -3.34
N ASP A 395 11.78 -13.76 -2.38
CA ASP A 395 11.96 -12.33 -2.62
C ASP A 395 13.45 -12.00 -2.83
N VAL A 396 13.89 -11.89 -4.09
CA VAL A 396 15.30 -11.67 -4.46
C VAL A 396 15.51 -10.48 -5.39
N GLY A 397 16.71 -9.89 -5.36
CA GLY A 397 17.13 -8.92 -6.38
C GLY A 397 17.12 -9.53 -7.79
N LEU A 398 16.72 -8.74 -8.78
CA LEU A 398 16.51 -9.19 -10.18
C LEU A 398 17.43 -8.50 -11.20
N ASP A 399 18.60 -8.02 -10.78
CA ASP A 399 19.62 -7.51 -11.71
C ASP A 399 20.39 -8.68 -12.36
N ILE A 400 20.05 -8.97 -13.61
CA ILE A 400 20.45 -10.17 -14.35
C ILE A 400 21.72 -9.92 -15.16
N GLU A 401 22.74 -10.78 -14.96
CA GLU A 401 23.94 -10.78 -15.78
C GLU A 401 23.68 -11.33 -17.19
N ARG A 402 23.49 -10.40 -18.12
CA ARG A 402 23.21 -10.70 -19.54
C ARG A 402 24.15 -11.74 -20.18
N PRO A 403 25.48 -11.77 -19.96
CA PRO A 403 26.36 -12.72 -20.63
C PRO A 403 26.00 -14.19 -20.40
N ILE A 404 25.68 -14.57 -19.15
CA ILE A 404 25.31 -15.93 -18.79
C ILE A 404 23.90 -16.24 -19.32
N PHE A 405 22.96 -15.32 -19.08
CA PHE A 405 21.57 -15.45 -19.48
C PHE A 405 21.44 -15.66 -21.00
N TYR A 406 22.14 -14.84 -21.79
CA TYR A 406 22.17 -14.91 -23.25
C TYR A 406 22.86 -16.18 -23.76
N LYS A 407 24.05 -16.52 -23.22
CA LYS A 407 24.84 -17.67 -23.71
C LYS A 407 24.14 -19.01 -23.44
N LYS A 408 23.46 -19.12 -22.31
CA LYS A 408 22.76 -20.34 -21.92
C LYS A 408 21.32 -20.40 -22.42
N GLU A 409 20.73 -19.25 -22.77
CA GLU A 409 19.34 -19.13 -23.20
C GLU A 409 18.41 -19.76 -22.15
N ILE A 410 18.50 -19.21 -20.93
CA ILE A 410 17.73 -19.66 -19.78
C ILE A 410 16.33 -19.06 -19.82
N ASP A 411 15.33 -19.85 -19.45
CA ASP A 411 13.99 -19.36 -19.15
C ASP A 411 13.95 -18.91 -17.69
N LEU A 412 13.84 -17.60 -17.44
CA LEU A 412 13.64 -17.05 -16.11
C LEU A 412 12.14 -16.84 -15.87
N LEU A 413 11.60 -17.48 -14.83
CA LEU A 413 10.17 -17.51 -14.54
C LEU A 413 9.89 -16.97 -13.14
N MET A 414 8.82 -16.19 -13.00
CA MET A 414 8.27 -15.81 -11.69
C MET A 414 7.20 -16.81 -11.25
N SER A 415 7.12 -17.06 -9.95
CA SER A 415 6.07 -17.86 -9.32
C SER A 415 5.15 -16.97 -8.48
N THR A 416 3.94 -16.73 -8.97
CA THR A 416 2.93 -15.96 -8.25
C THR A 416 2.35 -16.76 -7.08
N SER A 417 2.93 -16.60 -5.88
CA SER A 417 2.40 -17.11 -4.60
C SER A 417 1.75 -18.50 -4.73
N TYR A 418 0.46 -18.65 -4.40
CA TYR A 418 -0.31 -19.90 -4.42
C TYR A 418 -0.72 -20.40 -5.80
N GLY A 419 -0.44 -19.64 -6.87
CA GLY A 419 -0.82 -19.95 -8.24
C GLY A 419 -2.08 -19.25 -8.76
N PRO A 420 -2.66 -19.75 -9.86
CA PRO A 420 -3.81 -19.15 -10.54
C PRO A 420 -4.99 -18.84 -9.61
N GLY A 421 -5.59 -17.66 -9.79
CA GLY A 421 -6.61 -17.09 -8.91
C GLY A 421 -6.05 -16.07 -7.91
N ARG A 422 -4.76 -16.11 -7.60
CA ARG A 422 -4.16 -15.07 -6.74
C ARG A 422 -4.14 -13.72 -7.46
N TYR A 423 -4.57 -12.65 -6.76
CA TYR A 423 -4.73 -11.29 -7.31
C TYR A 423 -5.86 -11.15 -8.33
N ASP A 424 -6.73 -12.15 -8.46
CA ASP A 424 -7.97 -12.07 -9.22
C ASP A 424 -9.13 -11.88 -8.22
N ALA A 425 -9.75 -10.70 -8.23
CA ALA A 425 -10.83 -10.38 -7.32
C ALA A 425 -12.07 -11.25 -7.54
N SER A 426 -12.36 -11.64 -8.79
CA SER A 426 -13.50 -12.51 -9.09
C SER A 426 -13.29 -13.90 -8.49
N TYR A 427 -12.05 -14.39 -8.53
CA TYR A 427 -11.70 -15.64 -7.89
C TYR A 427 -11.65 -15.54 -6.36
N GLU A 428 -10.87 -14.61 -5.79
CA GLU A 428 -10.58 -14.56 -4.35
C GLU A 428 -11.71 -13.96 -3.53
N LEU A 429 -12.45 -12.97 -4.05
CA LEU A 429 -13.46 -12.24 -3.29
C LEU A 429 -14.88 -12.64 -3.67
N GLU A 430 -15.16 -12.79 -4.97
CA GLU A 430 -16.50 -13.14 -5.46
C GLU A 430 -16.76 -14.66 -5.42
N GLY A 431 -15.70 -15.47 -5.32
CA GLY A 431 -15.81 -16.92 -5.22
C GLY A 431 -16.06 -17.61 -6.58
N HIS A 432 -15.85 -16.92 -7.69
CA HIS A 432 -16.00 -17.50 -9.03
C HIS A 432 -14.77 -18.35 -9.39
N ASP A 433 -14.95 -19.67 -9.46
CA ASP A 433 -13.88 -20.59 -9.85
C ASP A 433 -13.66 -20.56 -11.39
N TYR A 434 -12.43 -20.89 -11.81
CA TYR A 434 -12.13 -21.03 -13.23
C TYR A 434 -12.68 -22.34 -13.78
N PRO A 435 -13.13 -22.34 -15.05
CA PRO A 435 -13.47 -23.58 -15.75
C PRO A 435 -12.38 -24.64 -15.60
N TYR A 436 -12.72 -25.77 -14.99
CA TYR A 436 -11.76 -26.81 -14.59
C TYR A 436 -10.87 -27.29 -15.75
N ALA A 437 -11.43 -27.42 -16.94
CA ALA A 437 -10.72 -27.88 -18.15
C ALA A 437 -9.64 -26.90 -18.64
N TYR A 438 -9.75 -25.61 -18.32
CA TYR A 438 -8.85 -24.56 -18.79
C TYR A 438 -7.78 -24.23 -17.74
N VAL A 439 -8.17 -24.19 -16.47
CA VAL A 439 -7.25 -23.94 -15.36
C VAL A 439 -7.40 -25.09 -14.37
N ARG A 440 -6.67 -26.19 -14.60
CA ARG A 440 -6.74 -27.38 -13.74
C ARG A 440 -6.34 -27.08 -12.29
N TRP A 441 -5.38 -26.18 -12.13
CA TRP A 441 -4.64 -25.94 -10.89
C TRP A 441 -4.80 -24.50 -10.43
N THR A 442 -5.92 -24.23 -9.77
CA THR A 442 -6.16 -22.98 -9.05
C THR A 442 -5.49 -23.03 -7.68
N LEU A 443 -5.40 -21.89 -6.99
CA LEU A 443 -4.83 -21.85 -5.65
C LEU A 443 -5.54 -22.82 -4.68
N ASN A 444 -6.87 -22.92 -4.74
CA ASN A 444 -7.63 -23.85 -3.90
C ASN A 444 -7.27 -25.32 -4.18
N ARG A 445 -7.20 -25.69 -5.46
CA ARG A 445 -6.83 -27.05 -5.87
C ARG A 445 -5.35 -27.36 -5.65
N ASN A 446 -4.49 -26.33 -5.59
CA ASN A 446 -3.12 -26.47 -5.08
C ASN A 446 -3.13 -26.81 -3.58
N MET A 447 -3.96 -26.14 -2.77
CA MET A 447 -4.09 -26.42 -1.33
C MET A 447 -4.54 -27.86 -1.10
N GLU A 448 -5.57 -28.32 -1.82
CA GLU A 448 -6.03 -29.71 -1.78
C GLU A 448 -4.90 -30.69 -2.15
N ALA A 449 -4.24 -30.46 -3.29
CA ALA A 449 -3.16 -31.34 -3.76
C ALA A 449 -1.97 -31.41 -2.80
N TYR A 450 -1.64 -30.29 -2.13
CA TYR A 450 -0.61 -30.25 -1.11
C TYR A 450 -1.00 -31.08 0.12
N MET A 451 -2.23 -30.90 0.64
CA MET A 451 -2.72 -31.68 1.78
C MET A 451 -2.87 -33.17 1.46
N ASP A 452 -3.23 -33.53 0.23
CA ASP A 452 -3.24 -34.92 -0.24
C ASP A 452 -1.83 -35.54 -0.23
N ALA A 453 -0.80 -34.76 -0.54
CA ALA A 453 0.59 -35.22 -0.47
C ALA A 453 1.04 -35.48 0.98
N ILE A 454 0.55 -34.68 1.94
CA ILE A 454 0.75 -34.93 3.39
C ILE A 454 0.00 -36.21 3.81
N ALA A 455 -1.29 -36.30 3.46
CA ALA A 455 -2.14 -37.43 3.83
C ALA A 455 -1.59 -38.77 3.28
N SER A 456 -1.04 -38.75 2.06
CA SER A 456 -0.38 -39.89 1.43
C SER A 456 1.07 -40.13 1.89
N LYS A 457 1.54 -39.40 2.92
CA LYS A 457 2.88 -39.51 3.52
C LYS A 457 4.04 -39.30 2.53
N LYS A 458 3.78 -38.56 1.44
CA LYS A 458 4.81 -38.08 0.52
C LYS A 458 5.56 -36.88 1.08
N LEU A 459 4.91 -36.16 2.00
CA LEU A 459 5.49 -35.02 2.72
C LEU A 459 5.47 -35.30 4.23
N ASP A 460 6.59 -35.07 4.89
CA ASP A 460 6.76 -35.04 6.34
C ASP A 460 6.85 -33.58 6.78
N ILE A 461 5.69 -33.02 7.13
CA ILE A 461 5.57 -31.63 7.59
C ILE A 461 5.76 -31.55 9.10
N ALA A 462 5.35 -32.58 9.85
CA ALA A 462 5.50 -32.62 11.30
C ALA A 462 6.97 -32.43 11.72
N SER A 463 7.93 -33.02 10.97
CA SER A 463 9.36 -32.85 11.24
C SER A 463 9.92 -31.45 10.95
N LEU A 464 9.18 -30.60 10.25
CA LEU A 464 9.58 -29.23 9.92
C LEU A 464 9.05 -28.19 10.92
N ILE A 465 8.22 -28.62 11.88
CA ILE A 465 7.68 -27.81 12.96
C ILE A 465 8.61 -27.97 14.17
N ASP A 466 9.40 -26.94 14.48
CA ASP A 466 10.38 -26.97 15.57
C ASP A 466 9.79 -26.53 16.90
N LEU A 467 8.83 -25.62 16.85
CA LEU A 467 8.26 -25.00 18.03
C LEU A 467 6.75 -24.91 17.87
N GLU A 468 6.03 -25.35 18.91
CA GLU A 468 4.62 -25.12 19.09
C GLU A 468 4.44 -24.25 20.33
N ILE A 469 3.75 -23.13 20.16
CA ILE A 469 3.56 -22.10 21.19
C ILE A 469 2.08 -21.78 21.32
N GLY A 470 1.61 -21.53 22.53
CA GLY A 470 0.27 -20.99 22.75
C GLY A 470 0.16 -19.56 22.20
N ILE A 471 -1.03 -19.16 21.74
CA ILE A 471 -1.29 -17.79 21.30
C ILE A 471 -0.97 -16.74 22.38
N ASP A 472 -1.15 -17.09 23.65
CA ASP A 472 -0.83 -16.22 24.79
C ASP A 472 0.68 -15.94 24.93
N GLU A 473 1.53 -16.82 24.40
CA GLU A 473 2.99 -16.68 24.39
C GLU A 473 3.50 -16.03 23.09
N ALA A 474 2.60 -15.72 22.14
CA ALA A 474 2.97 -15.17 20.85
C ALA A 474 3.79 -13.87 20.96
N PRO A 475 3.44 -12.86 21.78
CA PRO A 475 4.20 -11.61 21.82
C PRO A 475 5.68 -11.83 22.19
N GLU A 476 5.94 -12.72 23.15
CA GLU A 476 7.27 -13.11 23.61
C GLU A 476 8.01 -13.92 22.55
N ALA A 477 7.32 -14.85 21.87
CA ALA A 477 7.88 -15.61 20.77
C ALA A 477 8.27 -14.71 19.58
N TYR A 478 7.44 -13.74 19.20
CA TYR A 478 7.77 -12.79 18.14
C TYR A 478 8.96 -11.91 18.53
N LYS A 479 9.06 -11.46 19.79
CA LYS A 479 10.24 -10.75 20.30
C LYS A 479 11.51 -11.60 20.20
N ALA A 480 11.44 -12.88 20.56
CA ALA A 480 12.57 -13.80 20.47
C ALA A 480 12.98 -14.05 19.01
N LEU A 481 12.01 -14.33 18.12
CA LEU A 481 12.26 -14.55 16.68
C LEU A 481 12.82 -13.31 15.96
N ALA A 482 12.53 -12.11 16.47
CA ALA A 482 13.03 -10.84 15.96
C ALA A 482 14.42 -10.46 16.50
N SER A 483 14.89 -11.10 17.58
CA SER A 483 16.18 -10.80 18.20
C SER A 483 17.36 -11.43 17.43
N ASP A 484 18.47 -10.70 17.35
CA ASP A 484 19.72 -11.18 16.73
C ASP A 484 20.51 -12.03 17.73
N GLY A 485 20.37 -13.36 17.63
CA GLY A 485 21.22 -14.28 18.37
C GLY A 485 20.50 -15.55 18.81
N GLU A 486 20.28 -16.46 17.87
CA GLU A 486 20.17 -17.92 18.04
C GLU A 486 19.84 -18.57 16.68
N ALA A 487 20.07 -19.88 16.53
CA ALA A 487 19.61 -20.60 15.34
C ALA A 487 18.08 -20.63 15.32
N LEU A 488 17.49 -19.89 14.39
CA LEU A 488 16.05 -19.70 14.33
C LEU A 488 15.32 -21.01 14.03
N PRO A 489 14.17 -21.28 14.68
CA PRO A 489 13.31 -22.40 14.29
C PRO A 489 12.89 -22.24 12.82
N LEU A 490 12.84 -23.35 12.12
CA LEU A 490 12.43 -23.45 10.73
C LEU A 490 10.93 -23.20 10.59
N GLY A 491 10.13 -23.84 11.44
CA GLY A 491 8.68 -23.69 11.50
C GLY A 491 8.21 -23.48 12.93
N VAL A 492 7.35 -22.48 13.12
CA VAL A 492 6.71 -22.17 14.40
C VAL A 492 5.20 -22.26 14.23
N LEU A 493 4.58 -23.15 14.99
CA LEU A 493 3.13 -23.33 15.02
C LEU A 493 2.56 -22.57 16.22
N LEU A 494 1.67 -21.62 15.93
CA LEU A 494 0.79 -21.05 16.95
C LEU A 494 -0.37 -22.01 17.16
N SER A 495 -0.47 -22.51 18.37
CA SER A 495 -1.61 -23.25 18.88
C SER A 495 -2.56 -22.26 19.54
N TYR A 496 -3.83 -22.37 19.18
CA TYR A 496 -4.90 -21.80 19.95
C TYR A 496 -5.33 -22.88 20.94
N PRO A 497 -5.70 -22.54 22.18
CA PRO A 497 -6.09 -23.54 23.17
C PRO A 497 -7.08 -24.53 22.53
N ASP A 498 -6.80 -25.84 22.67
CA ASP A 498 -7.76 -26.90 22.33
C ASP A 498 -8.96 -26.70 23.26
N ASP A 499 -9.93 -25.94 22.78
CA ASP A 499 -11.08 -25.57 23.54
C ASP A 499 -12.01 -26.75 23.69
N LEU A 500 -11.80 -27.47 24.79
CA LEU A 500 -12.91 -27.98 25.61
C LEU A 500 -13.81 -26.85 26.14
N ARG A 501 -13.58 -25.57 25.77
CA ARG A 501 -14.60 -24.54 25.89
C ARG A 501 -15.69 -24.88 24.87
N ASP A 502 -16.94 -24.87 25.31
CA ASP A 502 -18.05 -24.84 24.37
C ASP A 502 -17.76 -23.73 23.35
N LEU A 503 -17.85 -24.05 22.05
CA LEU A 503 -17.89 -23.01 21.03
C LEU A 503 -18.92 -22.00 21.55
N PRO A 504 -18.58 -20.71 21.68
CA PRO A 504 -19.60 -19.72 22.02
C PRO A 504 -20.71 -19.95 21.02
N GLU A 505 -21.95 -20.13 21.52
CA GLU A 505 -23.12 -20.10 20.65
C GLU A 505 -22.91 -18.93 19.70
N ALA A 506 -23.06 -19.18 18.38
CA ALA A 506 -22.74 -18.20 17.36
C ALA A 506 -23.34 -16.87 17.85
N PRO A 507 -22.51 -15.85 18.16
CA PRO A 507 -22.97 -14.77 19.00
C PRO A 507 -24.19 -14.16 18.32
N GLU A 508 -25.35 -14.27 18.96
CA GLU A 508 -26.56 -13.57 18.47
C GLU A 508 -26.26 -12.07 18.34
N ALA A 509 -25.32 -11.58 19.16
CA ALA A 509 -24.80 -10.24 19.17
C ALA A 509 -23.97 -9.93 17.92
N LYS A 510 -24.59 -9.24 16.96
CA LYS A 510 -23.92 -8.62 15.82
C LYS A 510 -23.14 -7.35 16.19
N SER A 511 -23.27 -6.89 17.43
CA SER A 511 -22.65 -5.69 18.00
C SER A 511 -22.00 -5.98 19.36
N ILE A 512 -20.95 -5.24 19.69
CA ILE A 512 -20.27 -5.28 20.99
C ILE A 512 -20.07 -3.86 21.53
N THR A 513 -20.28 -3.69 22.85
CA THR A 513 -19.92 -2.49 23.59
C THR A 513 -18.56 -2.68 24.24
N LEU A 514 -17.60 -1.82 23.90
CA LEU A 514 -16.23 -1.91 24.39
C LEU A 514 -16.08 -1.17 25.73
N ARG A 515 -15.49 -1.85 26.71
CA ARG A 515 -15.23 -1.29 28.05
C ARG A 515 -14.06 -0.31 28.00
N GLY A 516 -14.16 0.79 28.76
CA GLY A 516 -13.10 1.82 28.84
C GLY A 516 -13.13 2.87 27.72
N HIS A 517 -14.24 2.99 27.00
CA HIS A 517 -14.45 4.06 26.01
C HIS A 517 -14.63 5.43 26.67
N ARG A 518 -14.51 6.49 25.87
CA ARG A 518 -14.71 7.87 26.34
C ARG A 518 -16.19 8.12 26.60
N ILE A 519 -16.52 8.72 27.74
CA ILE A 519 -17.89 9.17 28.00
C ILE A 519 -18.22 10.27 26.98
N CYS A 520 -19.34 10.11 26.27
CA CYS A 520 -19.83 11.15 25.36
C CYS A 520 -20.18 12.40 26.16
N PRO A 521 -19.65 13.59 25.81
CA PRO A 521 -20.12 14.84 26.40
C PRO A 521 -21.54 15.17 25.90
N ASP A 522 -22.28 15.95 26.69
CA ASP A 522 -23.57 16.50 26.25
C ASP A 522 -23.35 17.53 25.13
N GLY A 523 -24.15 17.47 24.07
CA GLY A 523 -24.20 18.47 22.99
C GLY A 523 -23.79 17.98 21.59
N PRO A 524 -22.64 17.32 21.40
CA PRO A 524 -22.23 16.80 20.09
C PRO A 524 -23.13 15.67 19.59
N ALA A 525 -23.33 15.60 18.27
CA ALA A 525 -24.01 14.50 17.61
C ALA A 525 -23.21 13.20 17.74
N ARG A 526 -23.82 12.17 18.30
CA ARG A 526 -23.27 10.82 18.43
C ARG A 526 -23.45 10.12 17.11
N TYR A 527 -22.36 9.89 16.41
CA TYR A 527 -22.41 9.30 15.07
C TYR A 527 -21.79 7.92 15.00
N ALA A 528 -22.27 7.14 14.03
CA ALA A 528 -21.67 5.90 13.62
C ALA A 528 -21.00 6.04 12.24
N LEU A 529 -19.75 5.58 12.10
CA LEU A 529 -19.13 5.38 10.80
C LEU A 529 -19.56 4.03 10.22
N VAL A 530 -20.33 4.04 9.14
CA VAL A 530 -20.77 2.84 8.44
C VAL A 530 -19.81 2.58 7.26
N GLY A 531 -18.97 1.56 7.41
CA GLY A 531 -17.89 1.24 6.47
C GLY A 531 -16.54 1.82 6.91
N ALA A 532 -15.77 1.05 7.66
CA ALA A 532 -14.42 1.41 8.12
C ALA A 532 -13.33 1.26 7.03
N GLY A 533 -13.60 1.77 5.83
CA GLY A 533 -12.64 1.81 4.72
C GLY A 533 -11.74 3.06 4.79
N ALA A 534 -10.67 3.06 3.99
CA ALA A 534 -9.64 4.11 4.01
C ALA A 534 -10.22 5.53 3.91
N PHE A 535 -11.22 5.75 3.05
CA PHE A 535 -11.83 7.08 2.92
C PHE A 535 -12.53 7.53 4.22
N GLY A 536 -13.39 6.69 4.79
CA GLY A 536 -14.08 7.00 6.06
C GLY A 536 -13.09 7.22 7.21
N THR A 537 -12.10 6.33 7.36
CA THR A 537 -11.16 6.35 8.49
C THR A 537 -10.07 7.41 8.37
N CYS A 538 -9.60 7.72 7.16
CA CYS A 538 -8.47 8.62 6.92
C CYS A 538 -8.87 10.00 6.39
N MET A 539 -10.08 10.14 5.80
CA MET A 539 -10.57 11.43 5.31
C MET A 539 -11.67 12.00 6.19
N LEU A 540 -12.78 11.29 6.42
CA LEU A 540 -13.94 11.84 7.12
C LEU A 540 -13.72 11.98 8.63
N VAL A 541 -13.38 10.87 9.30
CA VAL A 541 -13.21 10.87 10.78
C VAL A 541 -12.18 11.91 11.24
N PRO A 542 -11.01 12.10 10.60
CA PRO A 542 -10.07 13.14 11.01
C PRO A 542 -10.63 14.56 10.93
N GLN A 543 -11.47 14.89 9.94
CA GLN A 543 -12.12 16.20 9.88
C GLN A 543 -13.18 16.35 10.98
N MET A 544 -14.02 15.33 11.20
CA MET A 544 -15.03 15.36 12.27
C MET A 544 -14.38 15.46 13.66
N LYS A 545 -13.22 14.80 13.86
CA LYS A 545 -12.43 14.84 15.11
C LYS A 545 -11.85 16.23 15.41
N LYS A 546 -11.70 17.11 14.42
CA LYS A 546 -11.35 18.52 14.63
C LYS A 546 -12.52 19.32 15.23
N ARG A 547 -13.77 18.86 15.07
CA ARG A 547 -15.01 19.47 15.59
C ARG A 547 -15.66 18.62 16.67
N LYS A 548 -14.93 18.38 17.77
CA LYS A 548 -15.44 17.62 18.93
C LYS A 548 -16.61 18.29 19.63
N ASP A 549 -16.82 19.58 19.38
CA ASP A 549 -17.97 20.35 19.80
C ASP A 549 -19.25 19.99 19.03
N LEU A 550 -19.12 19.38 17.85
CA LEU A 550 -20.24 18.97 16.99
C LEU A 550 -20.39 17.46 16.86
N PHE A 551 -19.29 16.70 16.93
CA PHE A 551 -19.31 15.27 16.64
C PHE A 551 -18.62 14.43 17.71
N PHE A 552 -19.26 13.31 18.04
CA PHE A 552 -18.70 12.26 18.87
C PHE A 552 -18.81 10.91 18.15
N LEU A 553 -17.67 10.30 17.81
CA LEU A 553 -17.62 8.98 17.19
C LEU A 553 -17.97 7.92 18.24
N ARG A 554 -19.24 7.49 18.25
CA ARG A 554 -19.74 6.50 19.19
C ARG A 554 -19.69 5.08 18.62
N GLY A 555 -19.90 4.94 17.33
CA GLY A 555 -20.07 3.63 16.68
C GLY A 555 -19.25 3.46 15.40
N VAL A 556 -18.86 2.23 15.11
CA VAL A 556 -18.33 1.84 13.80
C VAL A 556 -19.01 0.55 13.35
N VAL A 557 -19.46 0.53 12.10
CA VAL A 557 -19.97 -0.66 11.43
C VAL A 557 -18.93 -1.13 10.41
N SER A 558 -18.45 -2.36 10.53
CA SER A 558 -17.53 -2.96 9.56
C SER A 558 -17.72 -4.47 9.45
N ARG A 559 -17.73 -4.96 8.21
CA ARG A 559 -17.63 -6.40 7.92
C ARG A 559 -16.22 -6.94 8.10
N ASN A 560 -15.21 -6.05 8.13
CA ASN A 560 -13.84 -6.41 8.43
C ASN A 560 -13.58 -6.21 9.93
N ALA A 561 -13.74 -7.29 10.69
CA ALA A 561 -13.55 -7.30 12.14
C ALA A 561 -12.14 -6.84 12.55
N THR A 562 -11.12 -7.16 11.75
CA THR A 562 -9.74 -6.82 12.07
C THR A 562 -9.45 -5.34 11.85
N GLN A 563 -9.69 -4.83 10.64
CA GLN A 563 -9.46 -3.40 10.33
C GLN A 563 -10.38 -2.50 11.17
N GLY A 564 -11.68 -2.84 11.25
CA GLY A 564 -12.64 -2.10 12.05
C GLY A 564 -12.32 -2.18 13.54
N GLY A 565 -11.99 -3.36 14.04
CA GLY A 565 -11.65 -3.59 15.45
C GLY A 565 -10.39 -2.84 15.89
N ASN A 566 -9.32 -2.86 15.07
CA ASN A 566 -8.11 -2.07 15.34
C ASN A 566 -8.43 -0.58 15.39
N PHE A 567 -9.15 -0.07 14.39
CA PHE A 567 -9.54 1.33 14.32
C PHE A 567 -10.34 1.75 15.57
N VAL A 568 -11.35 0.97 15.94
CA VAL A 568 -12.22 1.22 17.10
C VAL A 568 -11.43 1.21 18.41
N ARG A 569 -10.48 0.27 18.61
CA ARG A 569 -9.60 0.24 19.78
C ARG A 569 -8.72 1.49 19.86
N THR A 570 -8.03 1.82 18.76
CA THR A 570 -7.14 3.00 18.66
C THR A 570 -7.90 4.30 18.91
N HIS A 571 -9.13 4.39 18.44
CA HIS A 571 -9.97 5.58 18.58
C HIS A 571 -10.85 5.58 19.84
N GLN A 572 -10.81 4.51 20.65
CA GLN A 572 -11.61 4.33 21.86
C GLN A 572 -13.12 4.48 21.60
N VAL A 573 -13.58 3.91 20.48
CA VAL A 573 -14.99 3.94 20.06
C VAL A 573 -15.80 2.94 20.90
N GLU A 574 -17.00 3.35 21.30
CA GLU A 574 -17.85 2.60 22.23
C GLU A 574 -18.46 1.34 21.60
N VAL A 575 -19.08 1.48 20.42
CA VAL A 575 -19.84 0.41 19.78
C VAL A 575 -19.13 -0.04 18.51
N PHE A 576 -18.90 -1.35 18.39
CA PHE A 576 -18.47 -1.96 17.15
C PHE A 576 -19.51 -2.98 16.68
N SER A 577 -19.94 -2.89 15.44
CA SER A 577 -20.95 -3.79 14.87
C SER A 577 -20.55 -4.30 13.49
N SER A 578 -21.02 -5.51 13.19
CA SER A 578 -20.97 -6.10 11.84
C SER A 578 -22.23 -5.79 11.02
N ASP A 579 -23.27 -5.26 11.66
CA ASP A 579 -24.58 -4.99 11.08
C ASP A 579 -25.09 -3.60 11.50
N MET A 580 -25.43 -2.77 10.51
CA MET A 580 -25.91 -1.41 10.74
C MET A 580 -27.27 -1.39 11.45
N SER A 581 -28.12 -2.38 11.20
CA SER A 581 -29.49 -2.43 11.75
C SER A 581 -29.52 -2.45 13.28
N GLU A 582 -28.47 -2.96 13.94
CA GLU A 582 -28.35 -2.92 15.39
C GLU A 582 -28.14 -1.49 15.93
N LEU A 583 -27.40 -0.64 15.20
CA LEU A 583 -27.17 0.74 15.60
C LEU A 583 -28.37 1.64 15.26
N LEU A 584 -29.16 1.27 14.24
CA LEU A 584 -30.39 2.00 13.91
C LEU A 584 -31.45 1.89 15.02
N LYS A 585 -31.50 0.76 15.73
CA LYS A 585 -32.42 0.52 16.86
C LYS A 585 -32.05 1.31 18.11
N ASP A 586 -30.79 1.73 18.21
CA ASP A 586 -30.27 2.43 19.38
C ASP A 586 -30.63 3.93 19.29
N PRO A 587 -31.45 4.46 20.22
CA PRO A 587 -31.86 5.87 20.21
C PRO A 587 -30.68 6.83 20.46
N ASP A 588 -29.55 6.34 20.97
CA ASP A 588 -28.38 7.14 21.30
C ASP A 588 -27.44 7.42 20.12
N PHE A 589 -27.82 7.01 18.91
CA PHE A 589 -27.18 7.50 17.68
C PHE A 589 -28.04 8.56 17.01
N ASP A 590 -27.42 9.70 16.70
CA ASP A 590 -28.06 10.85 16.06
C ASP A 590 -27.78 10.86 14.54
N LEU A 591 -26.59 10.43 14.11
CA LEU A 591 -26.09 10.52 12.73
C LEU A 591 -25.45 9.20 12.26
N MET A 592 -25.78 8.77 11.04
CA MET A 592 -25.12 7.69 10.32
C MET A 592 -24.25 8.28 9.20
N VAL A 593 -22.94 8.00 9.25
CA VAL A 593 -21.96 8.44 8.24
C VAL A 593 -21.61 7.24 7.36
N ILE A 594 -22.23 7.15 6.19
CA ILE A 594 -22.10 6.04 5.24
C ILE A 594 -20.91 6.29 4.30
N SER A 595 -19.89 5.44 4.39
CA SER A 595 -18.71 5.40 3.52
C SER A 595 -18.42 3.98 3.03
N THR A 596 -19.48 3.27 2.62
CA THR A 596 -19.44 1.90 2.09
C THR A 596 -19.16 1.91 0.58
N ARG A 597 -19.41 0.78 -0.11
CA ARG A 597 -19.33 0.73 -1.57
C ARG A 597 -20.59 1.36 -2.17
N HIS A 598 -20.49 1.93 -3.36
CA HIS A 598 -21.57 2.75 -3.93
C HIS A 598 -22.92 2.02 -4.05
N GLN A 599 -22.92 0.71 -4.36
CA GLN A 599 -24.14 -0.09 -4.47
C GLN A 599 -24.91 -0.26 -3.15
N GLU A 600 -24.27 0.00 -2.01
CA GLU A 600 -24.90 -0.12 -0.70
C GLU A 600 -25.55 1.20 -0.25
N HIS A 601 -25.15 2.34 -0.84
CA HIS A 601 -25.51 3.67 -0.37
C HIS A 601 -27.03 3.91 -0.33
N ALA A 602 -27.74 3.57 -1.40
CA ALA A 602 -29.18 3.83 -1.49
C ALA A 602 -29.98 3.07 -0.44
N SER A 603 -29.77 1.76 -0.34
CA SER A 603 -30.43 0.91 0.65
C SER A 603 -30.11 1.34 2.08
N GLN A 604 -28.84 1.65 2.38
CA GLN A 604 -28.44 2.08 3.71
C GLN A 604 -29.01 3.44 4.07
N THR A 605 -29.07 4.37 3.11
CA THR A 605 -29.71 5.68 3.28
C THR A 605 -31.18 5.52 3.62
N VAL A 606 -31.93 4.71 2.86
CA VAL A 606 -33.35 4.43 3.10
C VAL A 606 -33.58 3.87 4.51
N ASP A 607 -32.77 2.90 4.93
CA ASP A 607 -32.88 2.30 6.27
C ASP A 607 -32.62 3.32 7.38
N CYS A 608 -31.63 4.20 7.20
CA CYS A 608 -31.33 5.27 8.16
C CYS A 608 -32.47 6.30 8.26
N LEU A 609 -33.00 6.75 7.11
CA LEU A 609 -34.12 7.69 7.05
C LEU A 609 -35.36 7.12 7.76
N LYS A 610 -35.71 5.85 7.49
CA LYS A 610 -36.83 5.16 8.15
C LYS A 610 -36.63 5.00 9.65
N ALA A 611 -35.39 4.86 10.10
CA ALA A 611 -35.04 4.82 11.52
C ALA A 611 -34.99 6.22 12.18
N GLY A 612 -35.28 7.30 11.44
CA GLY A 612 -35.26 8.66 11.95
C GLY A 612 -33.85 9.19 12.26
N LYS A 613 -32.81 8.62 11.66
CA LYS A 613 -31.41 9.01 11.87
C LYS A 613 -30.99 10.05 10.83
N HIS A 614 -30.22 11.06 11.23
CA HIS A 614 -29.54 11.92 10.26
C HIS A 614 -28.58 11.08 9.42
N VAL A 615 -28.39 11.47 8.16
CA VAL A 615 -27.57 10.71 7.21
C VAL A 615 -26.58 11.65 6.54
N PHE A 616 -25.30 11.30 6.65
CA PHE A 616 -24.28 11.72 5.70
C PHE A 616 -23.90 10.50 4.86
N VAL A 617 -24.04 10.57 3.55
CA VAL A 617 -23.65 9.48 2.65
C VAL A 617 -22.61 9.98 1.67
N GLU A 618 -21.51 9.25 1.54
CA GLU A 618 -20.53 9.54 0.50
C GLU A 618 -21.15 9.45 -0.88
N LYS A 619 -20.61 10.20 -1.84
CA LYS A 619 -21.12 10.16 -3.21
C LYS A 619 -20.73 8.85 -3.91
N PRO A 620 -21.57 8.36 -4.84
CA PRO A 620 -22.87 8.89 -5.27
C PRO A 620 -24.01 8.47 -4.32
N LEU A 621 -25.13 9.18 -4.35
CA LEU A 621 -26.31 8.80 -3.56
C LEU A 621 -26.95 7.49 -4.06
N ALA A 622 -27.02 7.30 -5.38
CA ALA A 622 -27.64 6.17 -6.05
C ALA A 622 -26.88 5.81 -7.34
N LEU A 623 -26.96 4.55 -7.76
CA LEU A 623 -26.37 4.05 -9.00
C LEU A 623 -27.35 3.96 -10.16
N ASN A 624 -28.66 4.01 -9.90
CA ASN A 624 -29.70 3.92 -10.92
C ASN A 624 -30.98 4.65 -10.49
N TRP A 625 -31.90 4.82 -11.46
CA TRP A 625 -33.17 5.51 -11.25
C TRP A 625 -34.04 4.87 -10.18
N ALA A 626 -34.10 3.53 -10.10
CA ALA A 626 -34.92 2.85 -9.11
C ALA A 626 -34.46 3.11 -7.67
N GLU A 627 -33.15 3.13 -7.45
CA GLU A 627 -32.55 3.51 -6.17
C GLU A 627 -32.84 4.97 -5.80
N LEU A 628 -32.70 5.89 -6.76
CA LEU A 628 -32.98 7.32 -6.54
C LEU A 628 -34.46 7.55 -6.23
N ASP A 629 -35.37 6.89 -6.94
CA ASP A 629 -36.81 6.92 -6.71
C ASP A 629 -37.16 6.39 -5.32
N GLN A 630 -36.53 5.29 -4.90
CA GLN A 630 -36.76 4.71 -3.57
C GLN A 630 -36.37 5.68 -2.44
N ILE A 631 -35.23 6.36 -2.58
CA ILE A 631 -34.79 7.38 -1.61
C ILE A 631 -35.77 8.56 -1.61
N SER A 632 -36.15 9.03 -2.80
CA SER A 632 -37.05 10.16 -2.98
C SER A 632 -38.42 9.92 -2.36
N GLN A 633 -38.99 8.75 -2.64
CA GLN A 633 -40.26 8.32 -2.06
C GLN A 633 -40.15 8.22 -0.54
N THR A 634 -39.11 7.54 -0.03
CA THR A 634 -38.92 7.37 1.42
C THR A 634 -38.81 8.72 2.13
N TYR A 635 -38.04 9.67 1.59
CA TYR A 635 -37.86 10.99 2.20
C TYR A 635 -39.17 11.79 2.22
N ASN A 636 -39.92 11.80 1.11
CA ASN A 636 -41.16 12.56 0.98
C ASN A 636 -42.34 11.97 1.77
N GLU A 637 -42.31 10.67 2.10
CA GLU A 637 -43.33 10.01 2.93
C GLU A 637 -43.17 10.31 4.43
N LEU A 638 -42.02 10.84 4.86
CA LEU A 638 -41.77 11.18 6.27
C LEU A 638 -42.35 12.57 6.60
N GLU A 639 -43.13 12.66 7.68
CA GLU A 639 -43.69 13.95 8.14
C GLU A 639 -42.61 14.92 8.63
N SER A 640 -41.50 14.40 9.16
CA SER A 640 -40.36 15.17 9.66
C SER A 640 -39.08 14.44 9.31
N PRO A 641 -38.64 14.54 8.04
CA PRO A 641 -37.50 13.77 7.56
C PRO A 641 -36.22 14.24 8.28
N PRO A 642 -35.36 13.32 8.74
CA PRO A 642 -34.06 13.70 9.25
C PRO A 642 -33.20 14.30 8.14
N LEU A 643 -32.21 15.13 8.50
CA LEU A 643 -31.25 15.68 7.55
C LEU A 643 -30.56 14.57 6.74
N LEU A 644 -30.60 14.71 5.42
CA LEU A 644 -29.84 13.93 4.45
C LEU A 644 -28.80 14.85 3.80
N MET A 645 -27.55 14.43 3.81
CA MET A 645 -26.45 15.11 3.14
C MET A 645 -25.64 14.13 2.32
N VAL A 646 -25.30 14.50 1.10
CA VAL A 646 -24.38 13.77 0.23
C VAL A 646 -23.01 14.45 0.29
N GLY A 647 -21.93 13.67 0.23
CA GLY A 647 -20.53 14.11 0.26
C GLY A 647 -20.08 14.96 -0.94
N PHE A 648 -20.85 15.98 -1.31
CA PHE A 648 -20.50 16.97 -2.34
C PHE A 648 -19.60 18.08 -1.78
N ASN A 649 -18.44 17.68 -1.27
CA ASN A 649 -17.48 18.55 -0.61
C ASN A 649 -17.05 19.80 -1.39
N ARG A 650 -16.91 19.72 -2.72
CA ARG A 650 -16.29 20.76 -3.57
C ARG A 650 -16.95 22.14 -3.42
N ARG A 651 -18.28 22.20 -3.28
CA ARG A 651 -18.99 23.47 -3.06
C ARG A 651 -18.55 24.16 -1.77
N PHE A 652 -18.08 23.42 -0.77
CA PHE A 652 -17.62 23.93 0.52
C PHE A 652 -16.13 24.27 0.57
N SER A 653 -15.37 24.01 -0.50
CA SER A 653 -13.95 24.40 -0.54
C SER A 653 -13.78 25.92 -0.34
N PRO A 654 -12.70 26.36 0.34
CA PRO A 654 -12.48 27.79 0.55
C PRO A 654 -12.41 28.57 -0.78
N ALA A 655 -11.79 28.01 -1.82
CA ALA A 655 -11.77 28.62 -3.17
C ALA A 655 -13.19 28.83 -3.70
N MET A 656 -14.04 27.79 -3.67
CA MET A 656 -15.40 27.86 -4.19
C MET A 656 -16.29 28.79 -3.37
N GLN A 657 -16.14 28.79 -2.05
CA GLN A 657 -16.88 29.70 -1.16
C GLN A 657 -16.49 31.17 -1.37
N ASN A 658 -15.20 31.46 -1.60
CA ASN A 658 -14.76 32.82 -1.97
C ASN A 658 -15.33 33.23 -3.33
N LEU A 659 -15.27 32.35 -4.33
CA LEU A 659 -15.83 32.60 -5.65
C LEU A 659 -17.34 32.86 -5.57
N HIS A 660 -18.10 32.02 -4.89
CA HIS A 660 -19.55 32.20 -4.72
C HIS A 660 -19.88 33.56 -4.07
N LYS A 661 -19.12 33.99 -3.06
CA LYS A 661 -19.28 35.33 -2.45
C LYS A 661 -18.99 36.46 -3.45
N THR A 662 -17.95 36.31 -4.28
CA THR A 662 -17.62 37.29 -5.32
C THR A 662 -18.74 37.40 -6.37
N LEU A 663 -19.40 36.29 -6.67
CA LEU A 663 -20.48 36.21 -7.67
C LEU A 663 -21.86 36.62 -7.16
N ALA A 664 -22.02 36.90 -5.86
CA ALA A 664 -23.33 37.11 -5.23
C ALA A 664 -24.18 38.24 -5.86
N ASN A 665 -23.54 39.24 -6.48
CA ASN A 665 -24.21 40.39 -7.11
C ASN A 665 -23.97 40.45 -8.63
N ARG A 666 -23.70 39.29 -9.27
CA ARG A 666 -23.54 39.22 -10.73
C ARG A 666 -24.80 39.70 -11.45
N ARG A 667 -24.64 40.34 -12.61
CA ARG A 667 -25.75 40.84 -13.44
C ARG A 667 -26.09 39.92 -14.61
N THR A 668 -25.17 39.03 -14.97
CA THR A 668 -25.30 38.11 -16.11
C THR A 668 -25.31 36.65 -15.66
N PRO A 669 -25.90 35.75 -16.46
CA PRO A 669 -25.74 34.31 -16.29
C PRO A 669 -24.26 33.89 -16.40
N LEU A 670 -23.92 32.76 -15.79
CA LEU A 670 -22.56 32.22 -15.78
C LEU A 670 -22.30 31.34 -17.00
N VAL A 671 -21.07 31.36 -17.49
CA VAL A 671 -20.51 30.23 -18.25
C VAL A 671 -19.42 29.59 -17.39
N VAL A 672 -19.57 28.31 -17.07
CA VAL A 672 -18.60 27.56 -16.26
C VAL A 672 -17.97 26.47 -17.11
N ASN A 673 -16.65 26.46 -17.22
CA ASN A 673 -15.90 25.35 -17.82
C ASN A 673 -15.16 24.60 -16.71
N TYR A 674 -15.40 23.29 -16.59
CA TYR A 674 -14.73 22.42 -15.63
C TYR A 674 -14.02 21.31 -16.39
N ARG A 675 -12.68 21.26 -16.27
CA ARG A 675 -11.88 20.12 -16.73
C ARG A 675 -11.47 19.24 -15.55
N LEU A 676 -11.77 17.94 -15.64
CA LEU A 676 -11.26 16.94 -14.71
C LEU A 676 -10.42 15.89 -15.45
N ASN A 677 -9.17 15.73 -15.05
CA ASN A 677 -8.25 14.71 -15.53
C ASN A 677 -8.11 13.60 -14.48
N GLY A 678 -9.05 12.67 -14.44
CA GLY A 678 -9.09 11.60 -13.45
C GLY A 678 -8.03 10.51 -13.65
N GLY A 679 -7.42 10.41 -14.83
CA GLY A 679 -6.42 9.38 -15.19
C GLY A 679 -7.01 7.97 -15.37
N TYR A 680 -6.22 7.03 -15.90
CA TYR A 680 -6.69 5.67 -16.19
C TYR A 680 -7.00 4.83 -14.94
N ILE A 681 -8.14 4.14 -14.96
CA ILE A 681 -8.52 3.08 -14.01
C ILE A 681 -8.72 1.77 -14.81
N PRO A 682 -8.08 0.65 -14.43
CA PRO A 682 -8.29 -0.64 -15.07
C PRO A 682 -9.76 -1.09 -15.10
N LEU A 683 -10.17 -1.77 -16.18
CA LEU A 683 -11.55 -2.23 -16.37
C LEU A 683 -12.00 -3.29 -15.35
N ASP A 684 -11.07 -4.01 -14.75
CA ASP A 684 -11.30 -5.01 -13.69
C ASP A 684 -11.36 -4.38 -12.28
N HIS A 685 -11.17 -3.06 -12.17
CA HIS A 685 -11.30 -2.35 -10.91
C HIS A 685 -12.77 -2.17 -10.53
N TRP A 686 -13.10 -2.30 -9.22
CA TRP A 686 -14.48 -2.27 -8.71
C TRP A 686 -15.29 -1.03 -9.12
N VAL A 687 -14.62 0.12 -9.34
CA VAL A 687 -15.25 1.38 -9.81
C VAL A 687 -15.93 1.19 -11.16
N GLN A 688 -15.32 0.42 -12.06
CA GLN A 688 -15.84 0.17 -13.41
C GLN A 688 -16.91 -0.95 -13.43
N GLY A 689 -16.98 -1.74 -12.35
CA GLY A 689 -17.97 -2.80 -12.21
C GLY A 689 -19.33 -2.29 -11.70
N PRO A 690 -20.31 -3.22 -11.57
CA PRO A 690 -21.66 -2.91 -11.07
C PRO A 690 -21.68 -2.31 -9.66
N GLN A 691 -20.64 -2.56 -8.87
CA GLN A 691 -20.48 -2.04 -7.51
C GLN A 691 -20.09 -0.54 -7.48
N GLY A 692 -19.50 -0.04 -8.56
CA GLY A 692 -18.96 1.32 -8.63
C GLY A 692 -19.76 2.29 -9.47
N GLY A 693 -20.43 1.82 -10.52
CA GLY A 693 -21.22 2.66 -11.43
C GLY A 693 -20.39 3.57 -12.35
N GLY A 694 -19.10 3.31 -12.50
CA GLY A 694 -18.21 4.08 -13.37
C GLY A 694 -17.87 5.47 -12.82
N ARG A 695 -17.14 6.24 -13.62
CA ARG A 695 -16.58 7.53 -13.18
C ARG A 695 -17.54 8.70 -13.29
N ASN A 696 -18.49 8.65 -14.22
CA ASN A 696 -19.51 9.69 -14.32
C ASN A 696 -20.41 9.71 -13.08
N ILE A 697 -21.08 8.59 -12.76
CA ILE A 697 -21.89 8.48 -11.55
C ILE A 697 -21.02 8.63 -10.30
N GLY A 698 -19.86 7.95 -10.26
CA GLY A 698 -19.03 7.84 -9.06
C GLY A 698 -18.12 9.04 -8.74
N GLU A 699 -17.73 9.89 -9.68
CA GLU A 699 -16.85 11.06 -9.43
C GLU A 699 -17.39 12.34 -10.08
N ALA A 700 -17.97 12.27 -11.28
CA ALA A 700 -18.43 13.46 -11.99
C ALA A 700 -19.66 14.15 -11.38
N CYS A 701 -20.42 13.43 -10.55
CA CYS A 701 -21.50 13.99 -9.74
C CYS A 701 -21.07 15.20 -8.90
N HIS A 702 -19.82 15.26 -8.45
CA HIS A 702 -19.31 16.44 -7.76
C HIS A 702 -19.25 17.71 -8.64
N MET A 703 -19.05 17.55 -9.95
CA MET A 703 -18.98 18.69 -10.87
C MET A 703 -20.39 19.19 -11.20
N TYR A 704 -21.36 18.28 -11.33
CA TYR A 704 -22.76 18.64 -11.49
C TYR A 704 -23.27 19.42 -10.27
N ASP A 705 -22.85 19.00 -9.07
CA ASP A 705 -23.10 19.73 -7.83
C ASP A 705 -22.51 21.16 -7.87
N VAL A 706 -21.25 21.31 -8.29
CA VAL A 706 -20.59 22.63 -8.40
C VAL A 706 -21.33 23.55 -9.37
N PHE A 707 -21.74 23.04 -10.53
CA PHE A 707 -22.52 23.83 -11.48
C PHE A 707 -23.86 24.26 -10.90
N ARG A 708 -24.58 23.34 -10.26
CA ARG A 708 -25.88 23.62 -9.63
C ARG A 708 -25.76 24.63 -8.49
N PHE A 709 -24.69 24.55 -7.70
CA PHE A 709 -24.36 25.49 -6.64
C PHE A 709 -24.06 26.90 -7.17
N LEU A 710 -23.25 27.02 -8.22
CA LEU A 710 -22.88 28.32 -8.79
C LEU A 710 -24.04 28.99 -9.56
N ALA A 711 -24.82 28.21 -10.31
CA ALA A 711 -25.98 28.71 -11.03
C ALA A 711 -27.08 29.16 -10.06
N GLY A 712 -27.28 28.43 -8.95
CA GLY A 712 -28.33 28.73 -7.97
C GLY A 712 -29.75 28.54 -8.50
N SER A 713 -29.92 27.83 -9.63
CA SER A 713 -31.20 27.53 -10.27
C SER A 713 -31.20 26.12 -10.83
N ALA A 714 -32.39 25.57 -11.12
CA ALA A 714 -32.57 24.19 -11.57
C ALA A 714 -31.99 23.95 -12.98
N VAL A 715 -31.64 22.70 -13.29
CA VAL A 715 -31.17 22.30 -14.62
C VAL A 715 -32.35 22.28 -15.58
N GLN A 716 -32.16 22.91 -16.74
CA GLN A 716 -33.16 23.02 -17.80
C GLN A 716 -32.93 22.03 -18.94
N SER A 717 -31.68 21.81 -19.34
CA SER A 717 -31.34 20.86 -20.40
C SER A 717 -29.94 20.25 -20.19
N ILE A 718 -29.75 19.04 -20.70
CA ILE A 718 -28.52 18.24 -20.56
C ILE A 718 -28.16 17.68 -21.93
N ASN A 719 -26.88 17.75 -22.30
CA ASN A 719 -26.34 17.07 -23.47
C ASN A 719 -24.97 16.47 -23.13
N ALA A 720 -24.66 15.27 -23.65
CA ALA A 720 -23.38 14.61 -23.40
C ALA A 720 -22.89 13.83 -24.62
N SER A 721 -21.57 13.69 -24.74
CA SER A 721 -20.93 12.87 -25.76
C SER A 721 -19.61 12.29 -25.25
N SER A 722 -19.29 11.06 -25.63
CA SER A 722 -18.02 10.41 -25.32
C SER A 722 -17.14 10.27 -26.55
N ILE A 723 -15.88 9.92 -26.32
CA ILE A 723 -15.08 9.26 -27.36
C ILE A 723 -15.68 7.88 -27.72
N ASP A 724 -15.28 7.35 -28.87
CA ASP A 724 -15.39 5.92 -29.16
C ASP A 724 -14.05 5.25 -28.78
N PRO A 725 -13.99 4.44 -27.70
CA PRO A 725 -12.75 3.78 -27.31
C PRO A 725 -12.35 2.63 -28.26
N GLY A 726 -13.25 2.12 -29.11
CA GLY A 726 -12.98 0.97 -29.97
C GLY A 726 -12.48 -0.24 -29.17
N ALA A 727 -11.24 -0.66 -29.44
CA ALA A 727 -10.57 -1.77 -28.73
C ALA A 727 -9.72 -1.32 -27.53
N LEU A 728 -9.65 -0.02 -27.22
CA LEU A 728 -8.88 0.50 -26.09
C LEU A 728 -9.58 0.18 -24.77
N PRO A 729 -8.84 0.02 -23.66
CA PRO A 729 -9.39 -0.42 -22.38
C PRO A 729 -10.07 0.72 -21.59
N TYR A 730 -10.93 1.52 -22.23
CA TYR A 730 -11.67 2.61 -21.58
C TYR A 730 -13.17 2.41 -21.73
N LEU A 731 -13.94 2.80 -20.71
CA LEU A 731 -15.38 2.97 -20.86
C LEU A 731 -15.69 4.30 -21.56
N LYS A 732 -16.85 4.38 -22.22
CA LYS A 732 -17.35 5.65 -22.78
C LYS A 732 -17.46 6.74 -21.70
N SER A 733 -17.86 6.35 -20.48
CA SER A 733 -17.96 7.23 -19.31
C SER A 733 -16.62 7.57 -18.64
N ASP A 734 -15.48 7.12 -19.19
CA ASP A 734 -14.14 7.56 -18.74
C ASP A 734 -13.65 8.83 -19.45
N ASN A 735 -14.18 9.13 -20.63
CA ASN A 735 -13.73 10.24 -21.47
C ASN A 735 -14.92 10.86 -22.22
N PHE A 736 -15.50 11.90 -21.64
CA PHE A 736 -16.71 12.50 -22.15
C PHE A 736 -16.77 14.01 -21.89
N CYS A 737 -17.61 14.68 -22.66
CA CYS A 737 -18.02 16.05 -22.41
C CYS A 737 -19.51 16.05 -22.05
N ALA A 738 -19.90 16.90 -21.11
CA ALA A 738 -21.29 17.15 -20.78
C ALA A 738 -21.56 18.65 -20.67
N THR A 739 -22.70 19.10 -21.19
CA THR A 739 -23.16 20.49 -21.12
C THR A 739 -24.54 20.53 -20.50
N MET A 740 -24.73 21.43 -19.54
CA MET A 740 -26.00 21.67 -18.88
C MET A 740 -26.37 23.15 -18.99
N THR A 741 -27.64 23.44 -19.26
CA THR A 741 -28.21 24.79 -19.15
C THR A 741 -29.09 24.87 -17.92
N TYR A 742 -29.14 26.04 -17.30
CA TYR A 742 -29.90 26.29 -16.07
C TYR A 742 -31.01 27.32 -16.31
N GLU A 743 -32.03 27.33 -15.44
CA GLU A 743 -33.19 28.22 -15.58
C GLU A 743 -32.85 29.72 -15.55
N ASP A 744 -31.78 30.10 -14.84
CA ASP A 744 -31.27 31.48 -14.85
C ASP A 744 -30.52 31.85 -16.14
N GLY A 745 -30.39 30.91 -17.08
CA GLY A 745 -29.66 31.05 -18.34
C GLY A 745 -28.17 30.69 -18.25
N SER A 746 -27.67 30.24 -17.09
CA SER A 746 -26.28 29.84 -16.95
C SER A 746 -25.99 28.53 -17.70
N VAL A 747 -24.73 28.32 -18.07
CA VAL A 747 -24.26 27.13 -18.78
C VAL A 747 -23.05 26.53 -18.06
N GLY A 748 -23.10 25.23 -17.79
CA GLY A 748 -21.98 24.45 -17.26
C GLY A 748 -21.46 23.46 -18.30
N ASN A 749 -20.16 23.47 -18.55
CA ASN A 749 -19.47 22.54 -19.44
C ASN A 749 -18.47 21.71 -18.65
N LEU A 750 -18.63 20.40 -18.65
CA LEU A 750 -17.68 19.44 -18.11
C LEU A 750 -16.89 18.78 -19.24
N THR A 751 -15.57 18.75 -19.10
CA THR A 751 -14.69 17.85 -19.85
C THR A 751 -14.06 16.88 -18.86
N TYR A 752 -14.52 15.63 -18.88
CA TYR A 752 -14.03 14.56 -18.03
C TYR A 752 -13.08 13.66 -18.83
N ILE A 753 -11.86 13.46 -18.33
CA ILE A 753 -10.78 12.81 -19.07
C ILE A 753 -10.05 11.78 -18.19
N ALA A 754 -9.92 10.55 -18.69
CA ALA A 754 -9.01 9.52 -18.19
C ALA A 754 -7.74 9.36 -19.05
N LEU A 755 -7.71 9.97 -20.25
CA LEU A 755 -6.59 9.96 -21.20
C LEU A 755 -5.46 10.95 -20.90
N GLY A 756 -5.68 11.91 -20.01
CA GLY A 756 -4.73 12.98 -19.76
C GLY A 756 -3.47 12.48 -19.02
N PRO A 757 -2.35 13.21 -19.14
CA PRO A 757 -1.11 12.83 -18.45
C PRO A 757 -1.29 12.95 -16.93
N LYS A 758 -0.62 12.07 -16.17
CA LYS A 758 -0.64 12.15 -14.69
C LYS A 758 0.18 13.32 -14.14
N LYS A 759 1.06 13.93 -14.95
CA LYS A 759 1.99 15.01 -14.58
C LYS A 759 1.93 16.14 -15.61
N GLY A 760 2.24 17.36 -15.17
CA GLY A 760 2.29 18.55 -16.05
C GLY A 760 0.94 19.20 -16.35
N LEU A 761 -0.17 18.66 -15.85
CA LEU A 761 -1.50 19.26 -15.99
C LEU A 761 -2.25 19.14 -14.66
N PRO A 762 -2.82 20.22 -14.10
CA PRO A 762 -3.65 20.16 -12.91
C PRO A 762 -4.78 19.15 -13.06
N LYS A 763 -5.10 18.40 -12.00
CA LYS A 763 -6.17 17.39 -12.02
C LYS A 763 -7.51 18.06 -12.31
N GLU A 764 -7.81 19.16 -11.64
CA GLU A 764 -9.08 19.88 -11.69
C GLU A 764 -8.81 21.34 -12.03
N ARG A 765 -9.53 21.86 -13.02
CA ARG A 765 -9.50 23.28 -13.38
C ARG A 765 -10.91 23.77 -13.65
N ILE A 766 -11.29 24.89 -13.04
CA ILE A 766 -12.60 25.51 -13.17
C ILE A 766 -12.41 26.94 -13.64
N GLU A 767 -13.12 27.34 -14.69
CA GLU A 767 -13.12 28.68 -15.24
C GLU A 767 -14.55 29.21 -15.26
N VAL A 768 -14.81 30.30 -14.56
CA VAL A 768 -16.15 30.91 -14.45
C VAL A 768 -16.12 32.29 -15.08
N PHE A 769 -16.97 32.52 -16.08
CA PHE A 769 -17.09 33.76 -16.83
C PHE A 769 -18.41 34.45 -16.51
N CYS A 770 -18.35 35.74 -16.17
CA CYS A 770 -19.52 36.58 -15.93
C CYS A 770 -19.15 38.06 -15.93
N ASP A 771 -20.07 38.95 -16.30
CA ASP A 771 -19.93 40.41 -16.15
C ASP A 771 -18.65 41.03 -16.76
N GLY A 772 -18.08 40.41 -17.81
CA GLY A 772 -16.83 40.84 -18.45
C GLY A 772 -15.55 40.40 -17.71
N GLU A 773 -15.71 39.57 -16.68
CA GLU A 773 -14.66 39.01 -15.83
C GLU A 773 -14.56 37.49 -15.98
N ALA A 774 -13.44 36.93 -15.52
CA ALA A 774 -13.29 35.48 -15.39
C ALA A 774 -12.51 35.11 -14.11
N TYR A 775 -12.86 33.96 -13.54
CA TYR A 775 -12.24 33.42 -12.32
C TYR A 775 -11.77 32.00 -12.55
N ILE A 776 -10.57 31.69 -12.08
CA ILE A 776 -9.89 30.42 -12.33
C ILE A 776 -9.61 29.75 -10.99
N ILE A 777 -10.11 28.53 -10.80
CA ILE A 777 -9.71 27.65 -9.70
C ILE A 777 -8.85 26.54 -10.28
N ASP A 778 -7.63 26.38 -9.76
CA ASP A 778 -6.73 25.27 -10.11
C ASP A 778 -6.53 24.36 -8.89
N ASP A 779 -6.91 23.09 -9.05
CA ASP A 779 -6.77 21.98 -8.08
C ASP A 779 -7.30 22.25 -6.66
N PHE A 780 -8.18 23.25 -6.50
CA PHE A 780 -8.58 23.76 -5.18
C PHE A 780 -7.37 24.19 -4.32
N LYS A 781 -6.29 24.62 -4.98
CA LYS A 781 -5.11 25.24 -4.36
C LYS A 781 -5.09 26.75 -4.54
N SER A 782 -5.75 27.27 -5.57
CA SER A 782 -5.83 28.71 -5.81
C SER A 782 -7.17 29.10 -6.42
N LEU A 783 -7.52 30.37 -6.22
CA LEU A 783 -8.57 31.11 -6.92
C LEU A 783 -7.96 32.41 -7.42
N THR A 784 -7.98 32.63 -8.72
CA THR A 784 -7.39 33.81 -9.37
C THR A 784 -8.43 34.52 -10.22
N ARG A 785 -8.49 35.84 -10.12
CA ARG A 785 -9.23 36.68 -11.07
C ARG A 785 -8.38 36.88 -12.33
N ALA A 786 -8.91 36.50 -13.48
CA ALA A 786 -8.16 36.42 -14.73
C ALA A 786 -7.87 37.80 -15.35
N SER A 787 -8.71 38.80 -15.12
CA SER A 787 -8.56 40.13 -15.74
C SER A 787 -7.28 40.86 -15.33
N ASP A 788 -6.85 40.67 -14.08
CA ASP A 788 -5.68 41.33 -13.50
C ASP A 788 -4.69 40.37 -12.84
N GLY A 789 -4.98 39.08 -12.83
CA GLY A 789 -4.15 38.04 -12.22
C GLY A 789 -4.15 38.07 -10.69
N VAL A 790 -5.06 38.81 -10.05
CA VAL A 790 -5.12 38.89 -8.59
C VAL A 790 -5.56 37.55 -8.01
N ILE A 791 -4.72 37.00 -7.13
CA ILE A 791 -5.01 35.80 -6.36
C ILE A 791 -5.96 36.19 -5.23
N LEU A 792 -7.20 35.71 -5.30
CA LEU A 792 -8.24 35.96 -4.30
C LEU A 792 -8.12 34.99 -3.11
N TRP A 793 -7.60 33.79 -3.36
CA TRP A 793 -7.33 32.78 -2.34
C TRP A 793 -6.25 31.79 -2.82
N GLN A 794 -5.40 31.31 -1.92
CA GLN A 794 -4.39 30.29 -2.22
C GLN A 794 -4.03 29.46 -0.98
N SER A 795 -3.63 28.22 -1.20
CA SER A 795 -3.10 27.27 -0.22
C SER A 795 -2.01 26.39 -0.85
N ASP A 796 -1.03 25.96 -0.06
CA ASP A 796 0.03 25.04 -0.51
C ASP A 796 -0.52 23.61 -0.74
N GLU A 797 -1.50 23.22 0.08
CA GLU A 797 -2.23 21.96 -0.02
C GLU A 797 -3.61 22.17 -0.65
N ALA A 798 -4.09 21.16 -1.37
CA ALA A 798 -5.42 21.19 -1.97
C ALA A 798 -6.50 21.05 -0.89
N ASP A 799 -7.38 22.05 -0.76
CA ASP A 799 -8.51 22.00 0.16
C ASP A 799 -9.83 21.92 -0.61
N LYS A 800 -10.38 20.71 -0.68
CA LYS A 800 -11.64 20.42 -1.38
C LYS A 800 -12.89 20.62 -0.53
N GLY A 801 -12.78 21.11 0.71
CA GLY A 801 -13.93 21.53 1.51
C GLY A 801 -14.51 20.51 2.49
N HIS A 802 -13.94 19.30 2.64
CA HIS A 802 -14.48 18.28 3.55
C HIS A 802 -14.68 18.78 5.00
N TYR A 803 -13.73 19.58 5.51
CA TYR A 803 -13.83 20.12 6.87
C TYR A 803 -15.01 21.07 7.03
N GLU A 804 -15.23 21.95 6.05
CA GLU A 804 -16.31 22.94 6.06
C GLU A 804 -17.67 22.27 5.82
N GLU A 805 -17.72 21.31 4.90
CA GLU A 805 -18.89 20.46 4.63
C GLU A 805 -19.42 19.81 5.91
N LEU A 806 -18.57 19.04 6.59
CA LEU A 806 -18.91 18.35 7.82
C LEU A 806 -19.20 19.33 8.97
N THR A 807 -18.47 20.44 9.04
CA THR A 807 -18.75 21.53 9.98
C THR A 807 -20.19 22.04 9.84
N ARG A 808 -20.64 22.33 8.62
CA ARG A 808 -21.99 22.85 8.38
C ARG A 808 -23.06 21.82 8.71
N LEU A 809 -22.81 20.54 8.40
CA LEU A 809 -23.71 19.45 8.80
C LEU A 809 -23.89 19.42 10.32
N GLY A 810 -22.79 19.41 11.08
CA GLY A 810 -22.85 19.32 12.53
C GLY A 810 -23.55 20.53 13.17
N ILE A 811 -23.33 21.74 12.62
CA ILE A 811 -24.06 22.94 13.03
C ILE A 811 -25.55 22.79 12.75
N ALA A 812 -25.93 22.28 11.57
CA ALA A 812 -27.33 22.11 11.20
C ALA A 812 -28.05 21.11 12.12
N ILE A 813 -27.41 20.00 12.46
CA ILE A 813 -27.92 19.02 13.42
C ILE A 813 -28.10 19.67 14.80
N GLN A 814 -27.08 20.36 15.31
CA GLN A 814 -27.13 20.97 16.64
C GLN A 814 -28.19 22.08 16.76
N GLN A 815 -28.41 22.85 15.69
CA GLN A 815 -29.36 23.97 15.67
C GLN A 815 -30.76 23.59 15.21
N GLY A 816 -30.96 22.37 14.69
CA GLY A 816 -32.21 21.96 14.04
C GLY A 816 -32.52 22.79 12.79
N SER A 817 -31.50 23.26 12.08
CA SER A 817 -31.67 24.03 10.85
C SER A 817 -31.68 23.14 9.60
N PRO A 818 -32.15 23.63 8.44
CA PRO A 818 -32.18 22.84 7.21
C PRO A 818 -30.80 22.30 6.81
N ALA A 819 -30.80 21.21 6.04
CA ALA A 819 -29.57 20.61 5.54
C ALA A 819 -28.74 21.63 4.74
N PRO A 820 -27.39 21.63 4.82
CA PRO A 820 -26.55 22.56 4.08
C PRO A 820 -26.69 22.50 2.55
N ILE A 821 -27.21 21.39 2.03
CA ILE A 821 -27.63 21.21 0.63
C ILE A 821 -29.12 20.86 0.68
N ALA A 822 -29.94 21.58 -0.09
CA ALA A 822 -31.36 21.28 -0.18
C ALA A 822 -31.60 19.89 -0.77
N PHE A 823 -32.62 19.20 -0.30
CA PHE A 823 -32.94 17.84 -0.73
C PHE A 823 -33.17 17.77 -2.25
N GLU A 824 -33.88 18.76 -2.80
CA GLU A 824 -34.17 18.86 -4.22
C GLU A 824 -32.89 18.99 -5.06
N GLU A 825 -31.87 19.72 -4.56
CA GLU A 825 -30.58 19.85 -5.25
C GLU A 825 -29.80 18.53 -5.23
N ILE A 826 -29.88 17.76 -4.15
CA ILE A 826 -29.25 16.44 -4.04
C ILE A 826 -29.86 15.47 -5.06
N ILE A 827 -31.19 15.43 -5.13
CA ILE A 827 -31.93 14.56 -6.06
C ILE A 827 -31.66 14.98 -7.51
N GLU A 828 -31.73 16.29 -7.81
CA GLU A 828 -31.45 16.81 -9.15
C GLU A 828 -30.01 16.48 -9.59
N THR A 829 -29.02 16.72 -8.72
CA THR A 829 -27.61 16.43 -9.03
C THR A 829 -27.39 14.95 -9.33
N THR A 830 -28.03 14.06 -8.57
CA THR A 830 -27.96 12.61 -8.81
C THR A 830 -28.71 12.22 -10.09
N ALA A 831 -29.88 12.81 -10.36
CA ALA A 831 -30.62 12.59 -11.59
C ALA A 831 -29.82 13.03 -12.84
N VAL A 832 -29.09 14.15 -12.75
CA VAL A 832 -28.21 14.63 -13.82
C VAL A 832 -27.12 13.60 -14.12
N SER A 833 -26.46 13.03 -13.11
CA SER A 833 -25.40 12.04 -13.35
C SER A 833 -25.95 10.77 -14.01
N LEU A 834 -27.11 10.28 -13.56
CA LEU A 834 -27.80 9.12 -14.15
C LEU A 834 -28.25 9.40 -15.59
N HIS A 835 -28.81 10.58 -15.86
CA HIS A 835 -29.25 10.95 -17.20
C HIS A 835 -28.08 11.06 -18.18
N ILE A 836 -26.94 11.62 -17.74
CA ILE A 836 -25.72 11.65 -18.54
C ILE A 836 -25.24 10.22 -18.81
N GLU A 837 -25.25 9.32 -17.81
CA GLU A 837 -24.84 7.93 -18.03
C GLU A 837 -25.71 7.25 -19.09
N ASP A 838 -27.04 7.44 -19.03
CA ASP A 838 -27.98 6.94 -20.04
C ASP A 838 -27.65 7.45 -21.44
N MET A 839 -27.25 8.72 -21.58
CA MET A 839 -26.82 9.28 -22.87
C MET A 839 -25.53 8.65 -23.37
N LEU A 840 -24.52 8.51 -22.51
CA LEU A 840 -23.20 7.96 -22.87
C LEU A 840 -23.25 6.47 -23.24
N ILE A 841 -24.14 5.69 -22.63
CA ILE A 841 -24.34 4.27 -22.96
C ILE A 841 -25.11 4.10 -24.27
N ARG A 842 -26.06 5.00 -24.57
CA ARG A 842 -26.91 4.92 -25.78
C ARG A 842 -26.24 5.50 -27.04
N SER A 843 -25.33 6.47 -26.88
CA SER A 843 -24.40 6.93 -27.92
C SER A 843 -23.35 5.88 -28.20
#